data_AF-A0A3L8DKG4-F1
#
_entry.id   AF-A0A3L8DKG4-F1
#
_cell.length_a   1.000
_cell.length_b   1.000
_cell.length_c   1.000
_cell.angle_alpha   90.00
_cell.angle_beta   90.00
_cell.angle_gamma   90.00
#
_symmetry.space_group_name_H-M   'P 1'
#
loop_
_entity.id
_entity.type
_entity.pdbx_description
1 polymer ?
#
loop_
_entity_poly.entity_id
_entity_poly.type
_entity_poly.pdbx_seq_one_letter_code
_entity_poly.pdbx_strand_id
1 'polypeptide(L)'
;MAEIKLDNLKRQGTDNKMNSPSVLDHFNKLKDSNNSVRLNAGVELLRHLSQYNAAKEDNKELNYALIRLIRSLGSTTVHARRGFYSTLTTFLTMHPEISVEKLLSTMNTQLSTAGSNAKSENADICMGRILLCGALIRSKLYAQETVEMQQQIIQILFETGMKRSYLSFLSSMFLSEFVTQLHTESMKEIMWPIIEDKLGIPWSEHTLDTFYLLLVVENKHPSLINHKFLKEHLGVKEIIAKESVEKIITLLTAIPRIVSHRHPVFKLFCEKLKSTELVPEFWKGIDQRFMKPSKSDEYIATEMLKLILSNITDKTVIPSLLSPNLLQHMLKRFSNCKKNNNDEVLTAFREVLHSAVSATNDKDMKTKTQLSILKKLILHSGDLMIEKKTGVKVIQIITGNLKVDGVKKLCELYRDIIENKIAKEQKGEKTELWTNAERSYIMHLLTRLIGHPEILSDVDWRLAQLTFLFKYGLCEVSHIGVELAPQFKDAFYRALDYKLPKLNDVRNLLSALVHDLNSKLLSNTMQLRAPLSDAASDAWKRVLDLIEKLEMNTKDVDVLPIFHTMNLHMGLQLFSDPEMAIMSINELQSCYERLTKKSKKHKKLDGSAMEEEPQWVEVVVDLLLSLLSRNNHLLRSLVGCVFPHVCPHLTPSSVYQILAVLDIKNDQSTLMHTKKNDDDDSSNMDSELDDDDDDNDDNDDDDDDNDDDEEKKVNGENSSEESESDRDENADEDETVTDKLRMAIRQALGDAAMQTDDDDIDVDQIDEEEGRRLDESLAAAFKILRENRKARSKKQEKTSQALTHFRIRVIDLLNIYLETCPSMAVTLDMLVPLFALLEFCIKDPHQKPLEHRVRNCLKKLSKVKKFKDTTNVDNTLLTTVLKALIEKGERSASICQEINDKLAECCTFLIRCMQQVDLSIEDVVDIYAENLTAFFKKRDCVLSSMLFKGVLQLCWEGNWQLVSLLVNYAFDSSIRYFRRSQALELLIIFYNNNRFLNMYASCDKKYVDMRIKLETILCKNTIDTLRELCDQHASKDGQSTSCNGTGIERKILQKFISHLFSLLRIVHVHHLPQAWDWQVIKTVLTAYRSQNNLSKDAKSAYSKLVAQIGTLNDSSMENNITFKKLTNISQNNGRQNNVKFQNGKTSESEEEEEEEKADKQQENTHDNNKKKNKSKQKDKKLLKKEARELRAKVMSENLELFKFSSVNLPENDVNMVESVQNGNSHAKSTDSKLSHKKRNNEQTTEENSKLKRRKKVINCV
;
A
#
# COMPACT_ATOMS: atom_id res chain seq x y z
N MET A 1 -23.86 1.78 51.11
CA MET A 1 -23.76 2.77 52.20
C MET A 1 -24.72 3.90 51.89
N ALA A 2 -25.96 3.73 52.33
CA ALA A 2 -26.93 4.81 52.42
C ALA A 2 -26.65 5.64 53.69
N GLU A 3 -27.13 6.89 53.67
CA GLU A 3 -27.35 7.76 54.83
C GLU A 3 -26.09 8.22 55.58
N ILE A 4 -25.61 9.41 55.23
CA ILE A 4 -25.43 10.55 56.15
C ILE A 4 -25.14 11.78 55.27
N LYS A 5 -25.84 12.88 55.56
CA LYS A 5 -25.85 14.21 54.89
C LYS A 5 -27.02 14.49 53.95
N LEU A 6 -28.19 14.05 54.37
CA LEU A 6 -29.42 14.82 54.26
C LEU A 6 -29.46 15.76 55.49
N ASP A 7 -28.89 16.98 55.44
CA ASP A 7 -29.39 18.08 56.33
C ASP A 7 -28.81 19.49 56.15
N ASN A 8 -27.68 19.71 55.46
CA ASN A 8 -27.14 21.08 55.32
C ASN A 8 -27.26 21.59 53.89
N LEU A 9 -28.48 21.95 53.45
CA LEU A 9 -28.73 23.13 52.60
C LEU A 9 -30.23 23.48 52.47
N LYS A 10 -31.06 23.21 53.49
CA LYS A 10 -32.29 23.98 53.68
C LYS A 10 -31.94 25.22 54.49
N ARG A 11 -31.52 26.30 53.81
CA ARG A 11 -31.65 27.72 54.26
C ARG A 11 -30.90 28.64 53.29
N GLN A 12 -31.60 29.08 52.25
CA GLN A 12 -31.76 30.48 51.84
C GLN A 12 -32.53 30.50 50.51
N GLY A 13 -33.86 30.68 50.59
CA GLY A 13 -34.53 31.53 49.60
C GLY A 13 -33.98 32.94 49.78
N THR A 14 -33.98 33.84 48.80
CA THR A 14 -34.85 34.08 47.66
C THR A 14 -34.05 35.00 46.73
N ASP A 15 -34.13 34.84 45.42
CA ASP A 15 -34.33 35.97 44.48
C ASP A 15 -34.31 35.50 43.02
N ASN A 16 -35.36 35.89 42.31
CA ASN A 16 -35.47 35.85 40.85
C ASN A 16 -34.25 36.54 40.21
N LYS A 17 -33.42 35.81 39.47
CA LYS A 17 -32.65 36.37 38.34
C LYS A 17 -32.62 35.40 37.17
N MET A 18 -33.60 35.62 36.30
CA MET A 18 -33.57 35.36 34.88
C MET A 18 -32.31 36.05 34.31
N ASN A 19 -31.19 35.32 34.21
CA ASN A 19 -29.96 35.61 33.43
C ASN A 19 -28.82 34.66 33.88
N SER A 20 -28.83 33.41 33.44
CA SER A 20 -27.60 32.60 33.36
C SER A 20 -27.16 32.53 31.88
N PRO A 21 -25.94 32.98 31.52
CA PRO A 21 -25.47 32.96 30.13
C PRO A 21 -25.29 31.56 29.53
N SER A 22 -25.49 30.46 30.28
CA SER A 22 -25.11 29.12 29.83
C SER A 22 -26.18 28.39 29.01
N VAL A 23 -27.46 28.38 29.40
CA VAL A 23 -28.48 27.50 28.77
C VAL A 23 -28.93 28.01 27.38
N LEU A 24 -29.11 29.32 27.25
CA LEU A 24 -29.57 29.94 26.00
C LEU A 24 -28.53 29.82 24.89
N ASP A 25 -27.24 29.81 25.25
CA ASP A 25 -26.11 29.60 24.35
C ASP A 25 -26.11 28.19 23.75
N HIS A 26 -26.47 27.15 24.51
CA HIS A 26 -26.58 25.80 23.97
C HIS A 26 -27.65 25.72 22.87
N PHE A 27 -28.80 26.39 23.04
CA PHE A 27 -29.83 26.44 22.00
C PHE A 27 -29.38 27.14 20.71
N ASN A 28 -28.46 28.11 20.80
CA ASN A 28 -27.88 28.74 19.61
C ASN A 28 -26.84 27.84 18.95
N LYS A 29 -25.98 27.19 19.75
CA LYS A 29 -24.99 26.20 19.29
C LYS A 29 -25.61 24.97 18.64
N LEU A 30 -26.84 24.59 19.01
CA LEU A 30 -27.61 23.53 18.32
C LEU A 30 -27.93 23.87 16.85
N LYS A 31 -27.82 25.13 16.43
CA LYS A 31 -28.05 25.57 15.04
C LYS A 31 -26.77 25.62 14.21
N ASP A 32 -25.61 25.37 14.81
CA ASP A 32 -24.31 25.51 14.17
C ASP A 32 -24.17 24.53 12.98
N SER A 33 -23.40 24.89 11.96
CA SER A 33 -23.14 24.02 10.80
C SER A 33 -22.19 22.86 11.13
N ASN A 34 -21.33 23.00 12.14
CA ASN A 34 -20.38 22.00 12.59
C ASN A 34 -21.06 20.91 13.45
N ASN A 35 -20.85 19.64 13.08
CA ASN A 35 -21.43 18.47 13.77
C ASN A 35 -21.00 18.39 15.24
N SER A 36 -19.72 18.59 15.55
CA SER A 36 -19.16 18.43 16.90
C SER A 36 -19.69 19.50 17.87
N VAL A 37 -19.82 20.74 17.39
CA VAL A 37 -20.39 21.86 18.17
C VAL A 37 -21.84 21.58 18.53
N ARG A 38 -22.64 21.09 17.57
CA ARG A 38 -24.05 20.72 17.83
C ARG A 38 -24.18 19.58 18.82
N LEU A 39 -23.38 18.52 18.69
CA LEU A 39 -23.44 17.36 19.59
C LEU A 39 -23.09 17.76 21.03
N ASN A 40 -21.99 18.49 21.22
CA ASN A 40 -21.58 18.96 22.55
C ASN A 40 -22.63 19.88 23.18
N ALA A 41 -23.23 20.76 22.39
CA ALA A 41 -24.33 21.62 22.86
C ALA A 41 -25.58 20.81 23.26
N GLY A 42 -25.89 19.74 22.53
CA GLY A 42 -26.97 18.81 22.87
C GLY A 42 -26.71 18.09 24.19
N VAL A 43 -25.51 17.53 24.39
CA VAL A 43 -25.12 16.85 25.63
C VAL A 43 -25.19 17.78 26.83
N GLU A 44 -24.67 19.01 26.69
CA GLU A 44 -24.65 19.97 27.79
C GLU A 44 -26.07 20.48 28.13
N LEU A 45 -26.92 20.65 27.11
CA LEU A 45 -28.34 20.95 27.33
C LEU A 45 -29.05 19.78 28.04
N LEU A 46 -28.78 18.53 27.65
CA LEU A 46 -29.35 17.34 28.31
C LEU A 46 -28.89 17.24 29.76
N ARG A 47 -27.61 17.47 30.06
CA ARG A 47 -27.04 17.48 31.42
C ARG A 47 -27.66 18.56 32.30
N HIS A 48 -28.02 19.70 31.71
CA HIS A 48 -28.75 20.75 32.40
C HIS A 48 -30.20 20.32 32.67
N LEU A 49 -30.87 19.75 31.68
CA LEU A 49 -32.28 19.34 31.79
C LEU A 49 -32.48 18.13 32.71
N SER A 50 -31.50 17.23 32.83
CA SER A 50 -31.57 16.04 33.71
C SER A 50 -31.54 16.37 35.21
N GLN A 51 -31.21 17.61 35.59
CA GLN A 51 -31.22 18.08 36.98
C GLN A 51 -32.65 18.36 37.48
N TYR A 52 -33.62 18.39 36.57
CA TYR A 52 -35.01 18.68 36.87
C TYR A 52 -35.84 17.39 36.87
N ASN A 53 -36.70 17.24 37.87
CA ASN A 53 -37.62 16.11 37.93
C ASN A 53 -38.77 16.31 36.93
N ALA A 54 -38.82 15.50 35.87
CA ALA A 54 -39.82 15.62 34.81
C ALA A 54 -41.24 15.24 35.25
N ALA A 55 -41.39 14.56 36.40
CA ALA A 55 -42.69 14.17 36.96
C ALA A 55 -43.44 15.33 37.68
N LYS A 56 -42.81 16.49 37.87
CA LYS A 56 -43.48 17.69 38.44
C LYS A 56 -43.91 18.64 37.33
N GLU A 57 -45.22 18.75 37.11
CA GLU A 57 -45.83 19.54 36.02
C GLU A 57 -45.42 21.03 35.99
N ASP A 58 -45.05 21.60 37.14
CA ASP A 58 -44.79 23.04 37.33
C ASP A 58 -43.37 23.52 37.02
N ASN A 59 -42.51 22.69 36.40
CA ASN A 59 -41.16 23.15 36.05
C ASN A 59 -41.16 24.05 34.80
N LYS A 60 -41.21 25.37 35.02
CA LYS A 60 -41.21 26.41 33.98
C LYS A 60 -40.01 26.32 33.02
N GLU A 61 -38.84 25.90 33.51
CA GLU A 61 -37.61 25.85 32.71
C GLU A 61 -37.58 24.64 31.78
N LEU A 62 -37.99 23.47 32.28
CA LEU A 62 -38.17 22.28 31.47
C LEU A 62 -39.27 22.47 30.40
N ASN A 63 -40.41 23.06 30.79
CA ASN A 63 -41.49 23.38 29.85
C ASN A 63 -41.01 24.37 28.76
N TYR A 64 -40.24 25.40 29.13
CA TYR A 64 -39.65 26.33 28.16
C TYR A 64 -38.69 25.62 27.20
N ALA A 65 -37.83 24.76 27.71
CA ALA A 65 -36.88 24.00 26.89
C ALA A 65 -37.61 23.06 25.91
N LEU A 66 -38.62 22.32 26.36
CA LEU A 66 -39.45 21.45 25.52
C LEU A 66 -40.18 22.23 24.42
N ILE A 67 -40.83 23.35 24.76
CA ILE A 67 -41.47 24.23 23.77
C ILE A 67 -40.46 24.70 22.73
N ARG A 68 -39.25 25.09 23.17
CA ARG A 68 -38.19 25.58 22.27
C ARG A 68 -37.64 24.47 21.39
N LEU A 69 -37.41 23.26 21.91
CA LEU A 69 -36.97 22.10 21.15
C LEU A 69 -38.00 21.72 20.08
N ILE A 70 -39.29 21.59 20.45
CA ILE A 70 -40.38 21.21 19.54
C ILE A 70 -40.58 22.27 18.45
N ARG A 71 -40.70 23.55 18.82
CA ARG A 71 -40.85 24.65 17.84
C ARG A 71 -39.70 24.68 16.84
N SER A 72 -38.48 24.38 17.29
CA SER A 72 -37.29 24.46 16.44
C SER A 72 -37.13 23.28 15.49
N LEU A 73 -37.94 22.22 15.61
CA LEU A 73 -38.03 21.16 14.59
C LEU A 73 -38.58 21.70 13.26
N GLY A 74 -39.39 22.77 13.30
CA GLY A 74 -39.88 23.48 12.12
C GLY A 74 -38.91 24.56 11.59
N SER A 75 -37.63 24.53 11.98
CA SER A 75 -36.63 25.49 11.50
C SER A 75 -36.42 25.37 9.99
N THR A 76 -36.09 26.48 9.32
CA THR A 76 -35.79 26.52 7.88
C THR A 76 -34.45 25.87 7.52
N THR A 77 -33.51 25.77 8.47
CA THR A 77 -32.16 25.22 8.22
C THR A 77 -32.02 23.75 8.64
N VAL A 78 -31.33 22.96 7.80
CA VAL A 78 -31.16 21.51 8.01
C VAL A 78 -30.37 21.21 9.29
N HIS A 79 -29.26 21.94 9.52
CA HIS A 79 -28.39 21.73 10.69
C HIS A 79 -29.12 21.96 12.01
N ALA A 80 -29.94 23.02 12.08
CA ALA A 80 -30.78 23.30 13.24
C ALA A 80 -31.75 22.14 13.49
N ARG A 81 -32.51 21.72 12.47
CA ARG A 81 -33.43 20.58 12.60
C ARG A 81 -32.72 19.32 13.09
N ARG A 82 -31.51 19.03 12.58
CA ARG A 82 -30.71 17.88 13.03
C ARG A 82 -30.35 17.98 14.52
N GLY A 83 -29.81 19.12 14.97
CA GLY A 83 -29.40 19.31 16.36
C GLY A 83 -30.58 19.30 17.34
N PHE A 84 -31.69 19.96 17.00
CA PHE A 84 -32.90 19.96 17.83
C PHE A 84 -33.57 18.59 17.88
N TYR A 85 -33.67 17.89 16.75
CA TYR A 85 -34.26 16.56 16.69
C TYR A 85 -33.46 15.54 17.50
N SER A 86 -32.13 15.49 17.35
CA SER A 86 -31.30 14.54 18.10
C SER A 86 -31.39 14.79 19.59
N THR A 87 -31.29 16.06 20.01
CA THR A 87 -31.36 16.44 21.43
C THR A 87 -32.72 16.12 22.03
N LEU A 88 -33.82 16.40 21.31
CA LEU A 88 -35.17 16.06 21.76
C LEU A 88 -35.37 14.53 21.84
N THR A 89 -34.94 13.78 20.83
CA THR A 89 -35.10 12.32 20.80
C THR A 89 -34.36 11.66 21.97
N THR A 90 -33.12 12.08 22.24
CA THR A 90 -32.36 11.59 23.40
C THR A 90 -33.02 12.01 24.72
N PHE A 91 -33.50 13.24 24.83
CA PHE A 91 -34.22 13.71 26.02
C PHE A 91 -35.45 12.85 26.31
N LEU A 92 -36.28 12.59 25.30
CA LEU A 92 -37.48 11.74 25.41
C LEU A 92 -37.13 10.28 25.73
N THR A 93 -35.97 9.80 25.30
CA THR A 93 -35.49 8.45 25.62
C THR A 93 -35.05 8.35 27.09
N MET A 94 -34.44 9.42 27.63
CA MET A 94 -34.01 9.49 29.04
C MET A 94 -35.18 9.71 30.02
N HIS A 95 -36.30 10.24 29.54
CA HIS A 95 -37.45 10.63 30.35
C HIS A 95 -38.75 10.01 29.83
N PRO A 96 -38.95 8.68 30.04
CA PRO A 96 -40.15 7.98 29.59
C PRO A 96 -41.44 8.49 30.28
N GLU A 97 -41.33 9.18 31.40
CA GLU A 97 -42.44 9.76 32.17
C GLU A 97 -43.15 10.94 31.49
N ILE A 98 -42.64 11.45 30.37
CA ILE A 98 -43.22 12.61 29.69
C ILE A 98 -44.48 12.20 28.91
N SER A 99 -45.61 12.80 29.28
CA SER A 99 -46.89 12.62 28.58
C SER A 99 -46.80 12.95 27.08
N VAL A 100 -47.16 11.98 26.24
CA VAL A 100 -47.24 12.17 24.79
C VAL A 100 -48.35 13.15 24.40
N GLU A 101 -49.47 13.16 25.14
CA GLU A 101 -50.55 14.12 24.95
C GLU A 101 -50.07 15.58 25.12
N LYS A 102 -49.20 15.83 26.11
CA LYS A 102 -48.56 17.15 26.30
C LYS A 102 -47.64 17.52 25.13
N LEU A 103 -46.92 16.55 24.57
CA LEU A 103 -46.05 16.79 23.41
C LEU A 103 -46.87 17.09 22.15
N LEU A 104 -47.96 16.35 21.90
CA LEU A 104 -48.85 16.57 20.75
C LEU A 104 -49.63 17.89 20.88
N SER A 105 -50.09 18.27 22.06
CA SER A 105 -50.72 19.58 22.29
C SER A 105 -49.73 20.73 22.12
N THR A 106 -48.48 20.58 22.59
CA THR A 106 -47.41 21.55 22.34
C THR A 106 -47.09 21.66 20.85
N MET A 107 -47.06 20.55 20.12
CA MET A 107 -46.92 20.56 18.67
C MET A 107 -48.06 21.31 17.98
N ASN A 108 -49.31 21.05 18.37
CA ASN A 108 -50.48 21.68 17.74
C ASN A 108 -50.51 23.20 17.99
N THR A 109 -49.98 23.67 19.12
CA THR A 109 -49.87 25.10 19.41
C THR A 109 -48.68 25.76 18.71
N GLN A 110 -47.49 25.14 18.74
CA GLN A 110 -46.26 25.74 18.24
C GLN A 110 -45.98 25.51 16.75
N LEU A 111 -46.56 24.46 16.15
CA LEU A 111 -46.37 24.03 14.77
C LEU A 111 -47.73 23.93 14.03
N SER A 112 -48.53 24.99 14.11
CA SER A 112 -49.82 25.10 13.43
C SER A 112 -49.68 25.66 12.01
N THR A 113 -50.30 25.00 11.03
CA THR A 113 -50.35 25.50 9.65
C THR A 113 -51.50 26.50 9.50
N ALA A 114 -51.21 27.74 9.10
CA ALA A 114 -52.24 28.73 8.77
C ALA A 114 -52.30 28.99 7.25
N GLY A 115 -53.49 29.33 6.74
CA GLY A 115 -53.70 29.70 5.34
C GLY A 115 -52.94 30.97 4.92
N SER A 116 -52.59 31.82 5.89
CA SER A 116 -51.77 33.02 5.72
C SER A 116 -50.27 32.74 5.58
N ASN A 117 -49.79 31.57 6.01
CA ASN A 117 -48.36 31.26 6.02
C ASN A 117 -47.84 31.00 4.60
N ALA A 118 -46.56 31.29 4.39
CA ALA A 118 -45.94 31.02 3.10
C ALA A 118 -45.95 29.50 2.79
N LYS A 119 -46.05 29.14 1.50
CA LYS A 119 -46.02 27.73 1.06
C LYS A 119 -44.77 26.96 1.51
N SER A 120 -43.64 27.64 1.73
CA SER A 120 -42.40 27.08 2.27
C SER A 120 -42.46 26.91 3.78
N GLU A 121 -42.94 27.93 4.49
CA GLU A 121 -43.10 27.91 5.95
C GLU A 121 -44.07 26.82 6.40
N ASN A 122 -45.21 26.68 5.71
CA ASN A 122 -46.12 25.56 5.96
C ASN A 122 -45.44 24.19 5.75
N ALA A 123 -44.46 24.09 4.86
CA ALA A 123 -43.75 22.84 4.64
C ALA A 123 -42.67 22.59 5.70
N ASP A 124 -42.02 23.63 6.22
CA ASP A 124 -41.09 23.54 7.36
C ASP A 124 -41.85 23.15 8.64
N ILE A 125 -43.04 23.71 8.86
CA ILE A 125 -43.95 23.32 9.95
C ILE A 125 -44.34 21.84 9.83
N CYS A 126 -44.73 21.39 8.63
CA CYS A 126 -45.04 19.99 8.37
C CYS A 126 -43.83 19.08 8.64
N MET A 127 -42.62 19.50 8.26
CA MET A 127 -41.39 18.77 8.59
C MET A 127 -41.18 18.68 10.10
N GLY A 128 -41.44 19.76 10.85
CA GLY A 128 -41.35 19.76 12.31
C GLY A 128 -42.32 18.77 12.97
N ARG A 129 -43.56 18.66 12.47
CA ARG A 129 -44.54 17.68 12.95
C ARG A 129 -44.10 16.24 12.65
N ILE A 130 -43.60 15.97 11.45
CA ILE A 130 -43.03 14.66 11.07
C ILE A 130 -41.86 14.30 11.97
N LEU A 131 -40.94 15.24 12.22
CA LEU A 131 -39.79 15.04 13.09
C LEU A 131 -40.22 14.79 14.55
N LEU A 132 -41.25 15.45 15.07
CA LEU A 132 -41.73 15.13 16.41
C LEU A 132 -42.30 13.70 16.48
N CYS A 133 -43.14 13.31 15.53
CA CYS A 133 -43.66 11.95 15.44
C CYS A 133 -42.51 10.93 15.35
N GLY A 134 -41.50 11.22 14.52
CA GLY A 134 -40.30 10.41 14.43
C GLY A 134 -39.47 10.35 15.72
N ALA A 135 -39.47 11.41 16.53
CA ALA A 135 -38.81 11.42 17.83
C ALA A 135 -39.54 10.51 18.83
N LEU A 136 -40.89 10.55 18.83
CA LEU A 136 -41.73 9.64 19.63
C LEU A 136 -41.53 8.17 19.25
N ILE A 137 -41.42 7.89 17.94
CA ILE A 137 -41.16 6.53 17.41
C ILE A 137 -39.78 6.02 17.87
N ARG A 138 -38.74 6.85 17.77
CA ARG A 138 -37.37 6.45 18.15
C ARG A 138 -37.13 6.39 19.64
N SER A 139 -37.82 7.22 20.44
CA SER A 139 -37.77 7.15 21.89
C SER A 139 -38.62 6.02 22.49
N LYS A 140 -39.39 5.30 21.65
CA LYS A 140 -40.35 4.25 22.03
C LYS A 140 -41.46 4.71 22.97
N LEU A 141 -41.66 6.02 23.16
CA LEU A 141 -42.71 6.57 24.03
C LEU A 141 -44.11 6.21 23.53
N TYR A 142 -44.29 6.17 22.21
CA TYR A 142 -45.58 5.79 21.61
C TYR A 142 -46.05 4.40 22.06
N ALA A 143 -45.13 3.48 22.37
CA ALA A 143 -45.48 2.09 22.72
C ALA A 143 -46.16 1.97 24.09
N GLN A 144 -46.08 3.02 24.92
CA GLN A 144 -46.68 3.08 26.25
C GLN A 144 -48.07 3.72 26.25
N GLU A 145 -48.50 4.26 25.11
CA GLU A 145 -49.76 5.00 24.95
C GLU A 145 -50.91 4.11 24.48
N THR A 146 -52.14 4.63 24.56
CA THR A 146 -53.33 3.90 24.08
C THR A 146 -53.32 3.73 22.55
N VAL A 147 -54.07 2.75 22.05
CA VAL A 147 -54.18 2.46 20.61
C VAL A 147 -54.67 3.69 19.83
N GLU A 148 -55.58 4.48 20.40
CA GLU A 148 -56.10 5.70 19.78
C GLU A 148 -55.01 6.76 19.60
N MET A 149 -54.14 6.93 20.60
CA MET A 149 -53.02 7.87 20.55
C MET A 149 -51.95 7.41 19.55
N GLN A 150 -51.67 6.11 19.49
CA GLN A 150 -50.77 5.54 18.48
C GLN A 150 -51.32 5.74 17.06
N GLN A 151 -52.61 5.48 16.85
CA GLN A 151 -53.32 5.78 15.61
C GLN A 151 -53.24 7.27 15.24
N GLN A 152 -53.40 8.16 16.23
CA GLN A 152 -53.30 9.60 16.01
C GLN A 152 -51.89 10.01 15.53
N ILE A 153 -50.82 9.45 16.11
CA ILE A 153 -49.43 9.73 15.67
C ILE A 153 -49.22 9.29 14.22
N ILE A 154 -49.70 8.10 13.86
CA ILE A 154 -49.60 7.55 12.49
C ILE A 154 -50.39 8.40 11.51
N GLN A 155 -51.61 8.81 11.88
CA GLN A 155 -52.46 9.66 11.06
C GLN A 155 -51.78 11.00 10.78
N ILE A 156 -51.23 11.64 11.82
CA ILE A 156 -50.48 12.90 11.68
C ILE A 156 -49.28 12.72 10.76
N LEU A 157 -48.51 11.64 10.94
CA LEU A 157 -47.32 11.33 10.15
C LEU A 157 -47.68 11.14 8.67
N PHE A 158 -48.75 10.40 8.39
CA PHE A 158 -49.23 10.13 7.04
C PHE A 158 -49.79 11.40 6.35
N GLU A 159 -50.77 12.07 6.98
CA GLU A 159 -51.40 13.28 6.43
C GLU A 159 -50.38 14.39 6.18
N THR A 160 -49.42 14.55 7.08
CA THR A 160 -48.37 15.56 6.95
C THR A 160 -47.36 15.20 5.88
N GLY A 161 -47.04 13.90 5.71
CA GLY A 161 -46.19 13.38 4.64
C GLY A 161 -46.77 13.61 3.25
N MET A 162 -48.08 13.42 3.08
CA MET A 162 -48.77 13.55 1.79
C MET A 162 -48.84 15.00 1.26
N LYS A 163 -48.52 16.00 2.08
CA LYS A 163 -48.59 17.41 1.63
C LYS A 163 -47.55 17.78 0.58
N ARG A 164 -46.37 17.13 0.56
CA ARG A 164 -45.31 17.33 -0.46
C ARG A 164 -44.44 16.09 -0.64
N SER A 165 -43.95 15.88 -1.86
CA SER A 165 -43.16 14.69 -2.22
C SER A 165 -41.91 14.42 -1.36
N TYR A 166 -41.17 15.45 -0.93
CA TYR A 166 -40.00 15.25 -0.06
C TYR A 166 -40.36 15.02 1.43
N LEU A 167 -41.57 15.38 1.84
CA LEU A 167 -42.10 15.08 3.18
C LEU A 167 -42.62 13.64 3.22
N SER A 168 -43.20 13.18 2.12
CA SER A 168 -43.68 11.80 1.91
C SER A 168 -42.55 10.79 2.14
N PHE A 169 -41.35 11.03 1.59
CA PHE A 169 -40.20 10.18 1.82
C PHE A 169 -39.83 10.07 3.31
N LEU A 170 -39.65 11.22 3.99
CA LEU A 170 -39.29 11.23 5.42
C LEU A 170 -40.37 10.59 6.30
N SER A 171 -41.64 10.84 5.99
CA SER A 171 -42.78 10.20 6.66
C SER A 171 -42.75 8.68 6.49
N SER A 172 -42.53 8.20 5.26
CA SER A 172 -42.45 6.77 4.93
C SER A 172 -41.26 6.08 5.60
N MET A 173 -40.14 6.78 5.80
CA MET A 173 -39.02 6.27 6.60
C MET A 173 -39.42 6.01 8.05
N PHE A 174 -40.05 6.98 8.71
CA PHE A 174 -40.52 6.79 10.09
C PHE A 174 -41.64 5.75 10.19
N LEU A 175 -42.56 5.70 9.22
CA LEU A 175 -43.58 4.65 9.13
C LEU A 175 -42.94 3.27 8.97
N SER A 176 -41.88 3.15 8.16
CA SER A 176 -41.16 1.89 8.02
C SER A 176 -40.47 1.47 9.33
N GLU A 177 -39.86 2.42 10.06
CA GLU A 177 -39.29 2.15 11.38
C GLU A 177 -40.36 1.68 12.37
N PHE A 178 -41.53 2.30 12.35
CA PHE A 178 -42.67 1.91 13.17
C PHE A 178 -43.16 0.49 12.85
N VAL A 179 -43.36 0.16 11.56
CA VAL A 179 -43.73 -1.19 11.11
C VAL A 179 -42.72 -2.23 11.61
N THR A 180 -41.42 -1.92 11.56
CA THR A 180 -40.39 -2.86 12.02
C THR A 180 -40.38 -3.10 13.54
N GLN A 181 -41.01 -2.24 14.33
CA GLN A 181 -41.06 -2.35 15.80
C GLN A 181 -42.32 -3.08 16.31
N LEU A 182 -43.38 -3.21 15.51
CA LEU A 182 -44.63 -3.85 15.92
C LEU A 182 -44.64 -5.36 15.69
N HIS A 183 -45.43 -6.07 16.51
CA HIS A 183 -45.85 -7.45 16.22
C HIS A 183 -47.09 -7.46 15.32
N THR A 184 -47.34 -8.57 14.63
CA THR A 184 -48.40 -8.66 13.61
C THR A 184 -49.80 -8.34 14.11
N GLU A 185 -50.16 -8.75 15.33
CA GLU A 185 -51.48 -8.43 15.92
C GLU A 185 -51.62 -6.93 16.19
N SER A 186 -50.60 -6.33 16.83
CA SER A 186 -50.54 -4.88 17.09
C SER A 186 -50.54 -4.07 15.79
N MET A 187 -49.85 -4.54 14.74
CA MET A 187 -49.86 -3.91 13.42
C MET A 187 -51.27 -3.88 12.83
N LYS A 188 -52.03 -4.97 12.98
CA LYS A 188 -53.40 -5.10 12.48
C LYS A 188 -54.38 -4.17 13.21
N GLU A 189 -54.19 -3.96 14.51
CA GLU A 189 -55.05 -3.10 15.33
C GLU A 189 -54.70 -1.61 15.19
N ILE A 190 -53.41 -1.28 15.23
CA ILE A 190 -52.93 0.10 15.33
C ILE A 190 -52.79 0.76 13.97
N MET A 191 -52.10 0.13 13.01
CA MET A 191 -51.65 0.81 11.80
C MET A 191 -52.43 0.40 10.54
N TRP A 192 -52.81 -0.88 10.43
CA TRP A 192 -53.52 -1.42 9.26
C TRP A 192 -54.78 -0.64 8.88
N PRO A 193 -55.67 -0.23 9.82
CA PRO A 193 -56.89 0.52 9.49
C PRO A 193 -56.63 1.87 8.80
N ILE A 194 -55.42 2.43 8.98
CA ILE A 194 -55.03 3.72 8.40
C ILE A 194 -54.37 3.53 7.02
N ILE A 195 -53.56 2.48 6.87
CA ILE A 195 -52.71 2.29 5.69
C ILE A 195 -53.29 1.32 4.64
N GLU A 196 -54.27 0.49 4.97
CA GLU A 196 -54.82 -0.55 4.08
C GLU A 196 -55.28 0.06 2.75
N ASP A 197 -56.20 1.03 2.79
CA ASP A 197 -56.70 1.73 1.60
C ASP A 197 -55.61 2.54 0.86
N LYS A 198 -54.52 2.87 1.55
CA LYS A 198 -53.40 3.66 1.00
C LYS A 198 -52.35 2.80 0.32
N LEU A 199 -52.25 1.54 0.73
CA LEU A 199 -51.41 0.53 0.09
C LEU A 199 -52.18 -0.26 -0.98
N GLY A 200 -53.50 -0.39 -0.82
CA GLY A 200 -54.42 -1.05 -1.76
C GLY A 200 -54.79 -0.19 -2.98
N ILE A 201 -53.88 0.64 -3.45
CA ILE A 201 -54.07 1.52 -4.61
C ILE A 201 -53.58 0.84 -5.91
N PRO A 202 -54.11 1.21 -7.09
CA PRO A 202 -53.63 0.67 -8.36
C PRO A 202 -52.15 1.02 -8.63
N TRP A 203 -51.47 0.18 -9.42
CA TRP A 203 -50.06 0.39 -9.82
C TRP A 203 -49.75 1.79 -10.39
N SER A 204 -50.70 2.43 -11.06
CA SER A 204 -50.55 3.78 -11.64
C SER A 204 -50.48 4.89 -10.59
N GLU A 205 -50.99 4.65 -9.38
CA GLU A 205 -51.04 5.63 -8.29
C GLU A 205 -49.92 5.44 -7.28
N HIS A 206 -49.20 4.30 -7.33
CA HIS A 206 -48.06 4.07 -6.47
C HIS A 206 -46.92 5.05 -6.74
N THR A 207 -46.34 5.55 -5.65
CA THR A 207 -45.06 6.27 -5.61
C THR A 207 -43.96 5.36 -5.05
N LEU A 208 -42.68 5.76 -5.21
CA LEU A 208 -41.55 5.05 -4.60
C LEU A 208 -41.73 4.83 -3.09
N ASP A 209 -42.30 5.84 -2.41
CA ASP A 209 -42.54 5.83 -0.96
C ASP A 209 -43.60 4.80 -0.58
N THR A 210 -44.76 4.80 -1.26
CA THR A 210 -45.83 3.84 -1.00
C THR A 210 -45.43 2.41 -1.37
N PHE A 211 -44.65 2.23 -2.44
CA PHE A 211 -44.15 0.93 -2.84
C PHE A 211 -43.08 0.40 -1.86
N TYR A 212 -42.23 1.28 -1.34
CA TYR A 212 -41.32 0.92 -0.26
C TYR A 212 -42.07 0.46 0.99
N LEU A 213 -43.10 1.20 1.43
CA LEU A 213 -43.91 0.81 2.57
C LEU A 213 -44.63 -0.52 2.34
N LEU A 214 -45.17 -0.75 1.13
CA LEU A 214 -45.76 -2.04 0.72
C LEU A 214 -44.74 -3.18 0.86
N LEU A 215 -43.51 -3.00 0.37
CA LEU A 215 -42.46 -4.00 0.47
C LEU A 215 -42.00 -4.24 1.92
N VAL A 216 -41.97 -3.21 2.77
CA VAL A 216 -41.60 -3.33 4.19
C VAL A 216 -42.66 -4.10 4.96
N VAL A 217 -43.95 -3.75 4.78
CA VAL A 217 -45.06 -4.44 5.45
C VAL A 217 -45.14 -5.89 5.00
N GLU A 218 -44.96 -6.19 3.71
CA GLU A 218 -45.00 -7.57 3.23
C GLU A 218 -43.84 -8.41 3.82
N ASN A 219 -42.66 -7.80 3.97
CA ASN A 219 -41.49 -8.47 4.54
C ASN A 219 -41.64 -8.76 6.05
N LYS A 220 -42.27 -7.85 6.81
CA LYS A 220 -42.40 -7.96 8.27
C LYS A 220 -43.71 -8.62 8.72
N HIS A 221 -44.79 -8.42 7.99
CA HIS A 221 -46.14 -8.89 8.29
C HIS A 221 -46.81 -9.49 7.04
N PRO A 222 -46.30 -10.62 6.52
CA PRO A 222 -46.79 -11.21 5.27
C PRO A 222 -48.26 -11.65 5.32
N SER A 223 -48.84 -11.86 6.50
CA SER A 223 -50.25 -12.22 6.67
C SER A 223 -51.22 -11.09 6.29
N LEU A 224 -50.79 -9.83 6.39
CA LEU A 224 -51.60 -8.65 6.05
C LEU A 224 -51.63 -8.42 4.53
N ILE A 225 -50.48 -8.55 3.87
CA ILE A 225 -50.35 -8.48 2.41
C ILE A 225 -50.41 -9.90 1.84
N ASN A 226 -51.56 -10.55 2.03
CA ASN A 226 -51.79 -11.91 1.54
C ASN A 226 -52.27 -11.92 0.07
N HIS A 227 -52.36 -13.11 -0.52
CA HIS A 227 -52.84 -13.29 -1.90
C HIS A 227 -54.22 -12.68 -2.18
N LYS A 228 -55.11 -12.60 -1.17
CA LYS A 228 -56.43 -12.00 -1.35
C LYS A 228 -56.30 -10.50 -1.55
N PHE A 229 -55.56 -9.82 -0.67
CA PHE A 229 -55.28 -8.39 -0.77
C PHE A 229 -54.59 -8.04 -2.10
N LEU A 230 -53.53 -8.78 -2.48
CA LEU A 230 -52.80 -8.53 -3.72
C LEU A 230 -53.65 -8.75 -4.97
N LYS A 231 -54.55 -9.76 -4.97
CA LYS A 231 -55.45 -10.02 -6.09
C LYS A 231 -56.55 -8.97 -6.21
N GLU A 232 -57.08 -8.51 -5.08
CA GLU A 232 -58.15 -7.51 -5.02
C GLU A 232 -57.68 -6.12 -5.47
N HIS A 233 -56.52 -5.67 -4.98
CA HIS A 233 -56.04 -4.30 -5.22
C HIS A 233 -55.03 -4.18 -6.38
N LEU A 234 -54.17 -5.17 -6.58
CA LEU A 234 -53.06 -5.10 -7.55
C LEU A 234 -53.19 -6.10 -8.71
N GLY A 235 -54.15 -7.02 -8.64
CA GLY A 235 -54.43 -8.03 -9.67
C GLY A 235 -53.34 -9.10 -9.79
N VAL A 236 -52.51 -9.29 -8.75
CA VAL A 236 -51.36 -10.21 -8.77
C VAL A 236 -51.39 -11.18 -7.60
N LYS A 237 -50.70 -12.32 -7.73
CA LYS A 237 -50.57 -13.28 -6.62
C LYS A 237 -49.44 -12.87 -5.67
N GLU A 238 -48.34 -12.38 -6.21
CA GLU A 238 -47.16 -11.93 -5.47
C GLU A 238 -46.75 -10.55 -5.98
N ILE A 239 -46.07 -9.76 -5.15
CA ILE A 239 -45.65 -8.41 -5.53
C ILE A 239 -44.70 -8.47 -6.72
N ILE A 240 -43.70 -9.37 -6.67
CA ILE A 240 -42.72 -9.59 -7.74
C ILE A 240 -43.15 -10.83 -8.54
N ALA A 241 -44.02 -10.62 -9.52
CA ALA A 241 -44.53 -11.65 -10.42
C ALA A 241 -44.37 -11.22 -11.88
N LYS A 242 -44.42 -12.15 -12.83
CA LYS A 242 -44.25 -11.83 -14.26
C LYS A 242 -45.22 -10.74 -14.74
N GLU A 243 -46.44 -10.75 -14.21
CA GLU A 243 -47.50 -9.78 -14.54
C GLU A 243 -47.25 -8.37 -13.96
N SER A 244 -46.40 -8.23 -12.93
CA SER A 244 -46.08 -6.94 -12.30
C SER A 244 -44.73 -6.35 -12.73
N VAL A 245 -43.81 -7.15 -13.29
CA VAL A 245 -42.44 -6.70 -13.65
C VAL A 245 -42.43 -5.40 -14.44
N GLU A 246 -43.23 -5.28 -15.51
CA GLU A 246 -43.26 -4.08 -16.36
C GLU A 246 -43.79 -2.84 -15.61
N LYS A 247 -44.78 -3.05 -14.72
CA LYS A 247 -45.34 -1.99 -13.88
C LYS A 247 -44.31 -1.51 -12.85
N ILE A 248 -43.57 -2.42 -12.24
CA ILE A 248 -42.49 -2.11 -11.29
C ILE A 248 -41.35 -1.37 -11.99
N ILE A 249 -40.94 -1.80 -13.19
CA ILE A 249 -39.91 -1.10 -13.98
C ILE A 249 -40.35 0.33 -14.26
N THR A 250 -41.60 0.53 -14.68
CA THR A 250 -42.15 1.86 -14.93
C THR A 250 -42.14 2.73 -13.68
N LEU A 251 -42.52 2.17 -12.52
CA LEU A 251 -42.49 2.86 -11.23
C LEU A 251 -41.07 3.24 -10.78
N LEU A 252 -40.12 2.31 -10.85
CA LEU A 252 -38.73 2.52 -10.40
C LEU A 252 -37.95 3.47 -11.32
N THR A 253 -38.33 3.57 -12.60
CA THR A 253 -37.70 4.47 -13.58
C THR A 253 -38.36 5.85 -13.65
N ALA A 254 -39.62 5.98 -13.21
CA ALA A 254 -40.35 7.25 -13.16
C ALA A 254 -39.93 8.15 -11.98
N ILE A 255 -38.63 8.43 -11.85
CA ILE A 255 -38.13 9.24 -10.74
C ILE A 255 -38.21 10.76 -11.03
N PRO A 256 -38.72 11.56 -10.08
CA PRO A 256 -38.89 13.00 -10.28
C PRO A 256 -37.59 13.79 -10.19
N ARG A 257 -36.54 13.24 -9.57
CA ARG A 257 -35.21 13.86 -9.39
C ARG A 257 -34.13 12.78 -9.40
N ILE A 258 -32.96 13.08 -9.94
CA ILE A 258 -31.84 12.13 -10.04
C ILE A 258 -31.52 11.53 -8.67
N VAL A 259 -31.44 12.33 -7.61
CA VAL A 259 -31.08 11.90 -6.24
C VAL A 259 -31.99 10.78 -5.69
N SER A 260 -33.20 10.63 -6.23
CA SER A 260 -34.11 9.55 -5.85
C SER A 260 -33.56 8.15 -6.15
N HIS A 261 -32.52 7.98 -6.98
CA HIS A 261 -31.86 6.67 -7.16
C HIS A 261 -31.30 6.09 -5.86
N ARG A 262 -31.04 6.91 -4.84
CA ARG A 262 -30.56 6.48 -3.50
C ARG A 262 -31.70 6.06 -2.56
N HIS A 263 -32.94 5.99 -3.05
CA HIS A 263 -34.08 5.61 -2.24
C HIS A 263 -33.96 4.15 -1.75
N PRO A 264 -34.24 3.84 -0.47
CA PRO A 264 -34.06 2.49 0.11
C PRO A 264 -34.92 1.41 -0.57
N VAL A 265 -35.95 1.81 -1.32
CA VAL A 265 -36.74 0.88 -2.16
C VAL A 265 -35.85 0.09 -3.12
N PHE A 266 -34.81 0.68 -3.71
CA PHE A 266 -33.95 -0.02 -4.66
C PHE A 266 -33.20 -1.17 -3.95
N LYS A 267 -32.69 -0.91 -2.74
CA LYS A 267 -32.02 -1.94 -1.93
C LYS A 267 -32.97 -3.08 -1.57
N LEU A 268 -34.11 -2.76 -0.95
CA LEU A 268 -35.07 -3.77 -0.50
C LEU A 268 -35.70 -4.55 -1.68
N PHE A 269 -35.99 -3.86 -2.78
CA PHE A 269 -36.49 -4.50 -4.00
C PHE A 269 -35.45 -5.44 -4.60
N CYS A 270 -34.19 -5.00 -4.75
CA CYS A 270 -33.13 -5.86 -5.28
C CYS A 270 -32.86 -7.07 -4.38
N GLU A 271 -32.90 -6.91 -3.05
CA GLU A 271 -32.79 -8.03 -2.10
C GLU A 271 -33.89 -9.07 -2.32
N LYS A 272 -35.15 -8.64 -2.53
CA LYS A 272 -36.27 -9.54 -2.83
C LYS A 272 -36.19 -10.14 -4.23
N LEU A 273 -35.80 -9.35 -5.23
CA LEU A 273 -35.68 -9.79 -6.62
C LEU A 273 -34.67 -10.95 -6.75
N LYS A 274 -33.55 -10.89 -6.01
CA LYS A 274 -32.54 -11.96 -5.99
C LYS A 274 -33.07 -13.31 -5.50
N SER A 275 -34.09 -13.29 -4.65
CA SER A 275 -34.74 -14.51 -4.15
C SER A 275 -35.71 -15.12 -5.17
N THR A 276 -35.89 -14.49 -6.34
CA THR A 276 -36.77 -14.94 -7.42
C THR A 276 -35.99 -15.31 -8.67
N GLU A 277 -36.56 -16.15 -9.53
CA GLU A 277 -36.00 -16.47 -10.86
C GLU A 277 -36.22 -15.35 -11.90
N LEU A 278 -36.80 -14.21 -11.50
CA LEU A 278 -37.23 -13.13 -12.40
C LEU A 278 -36.16 -12.06 -12.64
N VAL A 279 -34.95 -12.19 -12.06
CA VAL A 279 -33.83 -11.27 -12.28
C VAL A 279 -33.57 -11.02 -13.78
N PRO A 280 -33.46 -12.04 -14.65
CA PRO A 280 -33.19 -11.82 -16.08
C PRO A 280 -34.34 -11.13 -16.82
N GLU A 281 -35.59 -11.45 -16.45
CA GLU A 281 -36.79 -10.90 -17.06
C GLU A 281 -36.98 -9.42 -16.69
N PHE A 282 -36.79 -9.08 -15.41
CA PHE A 282 -36.74 -7.70 -14.94
C PHE A 282 -35.62 -6.91 -15.63
N TRP A 283 -34.40 -7.47 -15.68
CA TRP A 283 -33.26 -6.77 -16.25
C TRP A 283 -33.42 -6.52 -17.76
N LYS A 284 -34.05 -7.45 -18.48
CA LYS A 284 -34.39 -7.27 -19.90
C LYS A 284 -35.27 -6.02 -20.12
N GLY A 285 -36.23 -5.76 -19.24
CA GLY A 285 -37.05 -4.56 -19.34
C GLY A 285 -36.30 -3.26 -18.99
N ILE A 286 -35.32 -3.31 -18.07
CA ILE A 286 -34.40 -2.19 -17.82
C ILE A 286 -33.53 -1.93 -19.07
N ASP A 287 -32.96 -2.96 -19.67
CA ASP A 287 -32.09 -2.85 -20.86
C ASP A 287 -32.81 -2.19 -22.06
N GLN A 288 -34.11 -2.42 -22.22
CA GLN A 288 -34.91 -1.78 -23.29
C GLN A 288 -34.92 -0.24 -23.19
N ARG A 289 -34.75 0.33 -21.99
CA ARG A 289 -34.66 1.79 -21.78
C ARG A 289 -33.35 2.36 -22.35
N PHE A 290 -32.30 1.56 -22.48
CA PHE A 290 -30.99 1.97 -23.01
C PHE A 290 -30.94 2.12 -24.54
N MET A 291 -32.07 1.98 -25.24
CA MET A 291 -32.18 2.42 -26.64
C MET A 291 -32.07 3.95 -26.75
N LYS A 292 -32.64 4.69 -25.79
CA LYS A 292 -32.53 6.15 -25.64
C LYS A 292 -32.60 6.50 -24.14
N PRO A 293 -31.53 6.24 -23.37
CA PRO A 293 -31.57 6.39 -21.93
C PRO A 293 -31.65 7.86 -21.53
N SER A 294 -32.46 8.15 -20.52
CA SER A 294 -32.41 9.39 -19.77
C SER A 294 -31.27 9.34 -18.75
N LYS A 295 -30.84 10.50 -18.22
CA LYS A 295 -29.84 10.54 -17.13
C LYS A 295 -30.30 9.74 -15.92
N SER A 296 -31.60 9.77 -15.58
CA SER A 296 -32.15 8.98 -14.49
C SER A 296 -31.99 7.48 -14.71
N ASP A 297 -32.21 7.00 -15.93
CA ASP A 297 -32.09 5.57 -16.26
C ASP A 297 -30.66 5.09 -16.04
N GLU A 298 -29.66 5.91 -16.37
CA GLU A 298 -28.25 5.60 -16.17
C GLU A 298 -27.92 5.40 -14.68
N TYR A 299 -28.28 6.36 -13.83
CA TYR A 299 -28.04 6.29 -12.38
C TYR A 299 -28.76 5.10 -11.73
N ILE A 300 -30.03 4.88 -12.10
CA ILE A 300 -30.82 3.77 -11.56
C ILE A 300 -30.21 2.44 -11.98
N ALA A 301 -29.88 2.27 -13.26
CA ALA A 301 -29.32 1.01 -13.73
C ALA A 301 -27.98 0.69 -13.07
N THR A 302 -27.07 1.67 -12.94
CA THR A 302 -25.78 1.43 -12.27
C THR A 302 -25.96 1.10 -10.79
N GLU A 303 -26.86 1.79 -10.08
CA GLU A 303 -27.14 1.53 -8.66
C GLU A 303 -27.80 0.16 -8.46
N MET A 304 -28.81 -0.17 -9.27
CA MET A 304 -29.47 -1.47 -9.20
C MET A 304 -28.53 -2.61 -9.56
N LEU A 305 -27.66 -2.44 -10.57
CA LEU A 305 -26.67 -3.44 -10.95
C LEU A 305 -25.67 -3.69 -9.82
N LYS A 306 -25.19 -2.62 -9.18
CA LYS A 306 -24.32 -2.70 -7.99
C LYS A 306 -25.02 -3.44 -6.84
N LEU A 307 -26.28 -3.10 -6.56
CA LEU A 307 -27.08 -3.75 -5.53
C LEU A 307 -27.37 -5.22 -5.86
N ILE A 308 -27.60 -5.59 -7.12
CA ILE A 308 -27.86 -6.97 -7.54
C ILE A 308 -26.59 -7.81 -7.46
N LEU A 309 -25.45 -7.28 -7.91
CA LEU A 309 -24.17 -7.99 -7.89
C LEU A 309 -23.61 -8.15 -6.47
N SER A 310 -23.90 -7.21 -5.56
CA SER A 310 -23.60 -7.35 -4.13
C SER A 310 -24.31 -8.59 -3.55
N ASN A 311 -23.56 -9.52 -2.94
CA ASN A 311 -24.12 -10.72 -2.31
C ASN A 311 -24.99 -11.59 -3.24
N ILE A 312 -24.60 -11.73 -4.50
CA ILE A 312 -25.34 -12.55 -5.48
C ILE A 312 -25.23 -14.04 -5.14
N THR A 313 -26.38 -14.71 -4.99
CA THR A 313 -26.47 -16.15 -4.68
C THR A 313 -26.43 -17.00 -5.95
N ASP A 314 -27.30 -16.71 -6.92
CA ASP A 314 -27.27 -17.33 -8.24
C ASP A 314 -26.36 -16.55 -9.20
N LYS A 315 -25.14 -17.05 -9.38
CA LYS A 315 -24.13 -16.44 -10.26
C LYS A 315 -24.41 -16.65 -11.74
N THR A 316 -25.33 -17.55 -12.10
CA THR A 316 -25.65 -17.84 -13.51
C THR A 316 -26.38 -16.69 -14.21
N VAL A 317 -26.93 -15.73 -13.45
CA VAL A 317 -27.60 -14.55 -13.99
C VAL A 317 -26.64 -13.43 -14.41
N ILE A 318 -25.36 -13.44 -13.99
CA ILE A 318 -24.39 -12.37 -14.30
C ILE A 318 -24.28 -12.09 -15.82
N PRO A 319 -24.19 -13.12 -16.71
CA PRO A 319 -24.29 -12.89 -18.14
C PRO A 319 -25.54 -12.09 -18.53
N SER A 320 -26.71 -12.38 -17.98
CA SER A 320 -27.95 -11.66 -18.34
C SER A 320 -27.92 -10.18 -17.92
N LEU A 321 -27.24 -9.86 -16.82
CA LEU A 321 -27.07 -8.50 -16.30
C LEU A 321 -26.12 -7.64 -17.17
N LEU A 322 -25.16 -8.28 -17.82
CA LEU A 322 -24.32 -7.64 -18.86
C LEU A 322 -25.11 -7.58 -20.18
N SER A 323 -26.14 -6.74 -20.18
CA SER A 323 -27.15 -6.69 -21.24
C SER A 323 -26.69 -5.86 -22.46
N PRO A 324 -27.18 -6.20 -23.67
CA PRO A 324 -26.71 -5.60 -24.92
C PRO A 324 -26.73 -4.07 -25.00
N ASN A 325 -27.87 -3.45 -24.67
CA ASN A 325 -28.04 -2.01 -24.88
C ASN A 325 -27.29 -1.21 -23.82
N LEU A 326 -27.30 -1.68 -22.58
CA LEU A 326 -26.51 -1.12 -21.49
C LEU A 326 -25.02 -1.12 -21.82
N LEU A 327 -24.45 -2.28 -22.20
CA LEU A 327 -23.02 -2.39 -22.52
C LEU A 327 -22.62 -1.43 -23.63
N GLN A 328 -23.36 -1.41 -24.74
CA GLN A 328 -23.06 -0.51 -25.86
C GLN A 328 -23.14 0.96 -25.45
N HIS A 329 -24.16 1.33 -24.67
CA HIS A 329 -24.31 2.69 -24.19
C HIS A 329 -23.15 3.11 -23.28
N MET A 330 -22.80 2.27 -22.31
CA MET A 330 -21.70 2.54 -21.39
C MET A 330 -20.36 2.62 -22.10
N LEU A 331 -20.05 1.67 -22.99
CA LEU A 331 -18.80 1.67 -23.77
C LEU A 331 -18.68 2.87 -24.71
N LYS A 332 -19.80 3.30 -25.32
CA LYS A 332 -19.86 4.55 -26.10
C LYS A 332 -19.61 5.77 -25.22
N ARG A 333 -20.15 5.80 -24.00
CA ARG A 333 -19.90 6.87 -23.03
C ARG A 333 -18.44 6.93 -22.61
N PHE A 334 -17.81 5.81 -22.24
CA PHE A 334 -16.36 5.76 -21.95
C PHE A 334 -15.53 6.29 -23.12
N SER A 335 -15.90 5.90 -24.35
CA SER A 335 -15.20 6.35 -25.57
C SER A 335 -15.32 7.85 -25.82
N ASN A 336 -16.46 8.47 -25.45
CA ASN A 336 -16.70 9.91 -25.59
C ASN A 336 -16.11 10.73 -24.43
N CYS A 337 -15.93 10.13 -23.26
CA CYS A 337 -15.51 10.80 -22.04
C CYS A 337 -14.11 10.36 -21.58
N LYS A 338 -13.13 10.33 -22.51
CA LYS A 338 -11.80 9.73 -22.34
C LYS A 338 -10.96 10.21 -21.12
N LYS A 339 -11.40 11.21 -20.34
CA LYS A 339 -10.64 11.82 -19.23
C LYS A 339 -11.46 12.32 -18.03
N ASN A 340 -12.73 11.93 -17.87
CA ASN A 340 -13.57 12.46 -16.78
C ASN A 340 -13.70 11.47 -15.61
N ASN A 341 -12.75 11.48 -14.67
CA ASN A 341 -12.83 10.68 -13.44
C ASN A 341 -13.95 11.11 -12.49
N ASN A 342 -14.58 12.27 -12.76
CA ASN A 342 -15.64 12.85 -11.94
C ASN A 342 -17.06 12.46 -12.40
N ASP A 343 -17.20 11.62 -13.42
CA ASP A 343 -18.51 11.14 -13.86
C ASP A 343 -18.98 9.97 -12.96
N GLU A 344 -19.91 10.26 -12.05
CA GLU A 344 -20.44 9.31 -11.08
C GLU A 344 -20.98 8.02 -11.72
N VAL A 345 -21.59 8.09 -12.92
CA VAL A 345 -22.14 6.92 -13.61
C VAL A 345 -21.03 6.02 -14.16
N LEU A 346 -19.98 6.62 -14.73
CA LEU A 346 -18.82 5.86 -15.21
C LEU A 346 -18.05 5.22 -14.06
N THR A 347 -17.89 5.95 -12.95
CA THR A 347 -17.27 5.41 -11.73
C THR A 347 -18.09 4.26 -11.15
N ALA A 348 -19.41 4.43 -11.01
CA ALA A 348 -20.29 3.35 -10.55
C ALA A 348 -20.26 2.13 -11.49
N PHE A 349 -20.14 2.33 -12.80
CA PHE A 349 -20.02 1.21 -13.73
C PHE A 349 -18.66 0.50 -13.66
N ARG A 350 -17.57 1.20 -13.34
CA ARG A 350 -16.30 0.54 -13.01
C ARG A 350 -16.45 -0.35 -11.78
N GLU A 351 -17.09 0.15 -10.72
CA GLU A 351 -17.38 -0.65 -9.51
C GLU A 351 -18.24 -1.88 -9.81
N VAL A 352 -19.22 -1.75 -10.72
CA VAL A 352 -20.00 -2.87 -11.23
C VAL A 352 -19.10 -3.92 -11.89
N LEU A 353 -18.17 -3.50 -12.77
CA LEU A 353 -17.26 -4.42 -13.44
C LEU A 353 -16.36 -5.14 -12.43
N HIS A 354 -15.83 -4.43 -11.42
CA HIS A 354 -15.09 -5.05 -10.32
C HIS A 354 -15.95 -6.04 -9.52
N SER A 355 -17.21 -5.69 -9.24
CA SER A 355 -18.14 -6.58 -8.52
C SER A 355 -18.45 -7.84 -9.32
N ALA A 356 -18.62 -7.71 -10.65
CA ALA A 356 -18.84 -8.84 -11.54
C ALA A 356 -17.62 -9.77 -11.56
N VAL A 357 -16.40 -9.22 -11.61
CA VAL A 357 -15.15 -9.99 -11.53
C VAL A 357 -15.02 -10.69 -10.17
N SER A 358 -15.22 -9.98 -9.07
CA SER A 358 -15.19 -10.55 -7.71
C SER A 358 -16.15 -11.72 -7.56
N ALA A 359 -17.36 -11.61 -8.11
CA ALA A 359 -18.33 -12.70 -8.12
C ALA A 359 -17.84 -13.96 -8.88
N THR A 360 -16.89 -13.81 -9.81
CA THR A 360 -16.26 -14.93 -10.56
C THR A 360 -15.10 -15.63 -9.85
N ASN A 361 -14.57 -15.07 -8.76
CA ASN A 361 -13.41 -15.63 -8.03
C ASN A 361 -13.77 -16.78 -7.07
N ASP A 362 -15.03 -17.19 -7.02
CA ASP A 362 -15.48 -18.26 -6.13
C ASP A 362 -15.10 -19.64 -6.69
N LYS A 363 -14.61 -20.53 -5.82
CA LYS A 363 -14.15 -21.88 -6.14
C LYS A 363 -15.26 -22.74 -6.78
N ASP A 364 -16.52 -22.44 -6.47
CA ASP A 364 -17.71 -23.15 -6.98
C ASP A 364 -18.24 -22.59 -8.32
N MET A 365 -17.60 -21.57 -8.89
CA MET A 365 -18.03 -20.97 -10.16
C MET A 365 -17.93 -21.99 -11.31
N LYS A 366 -19.02 -22.11 -12.09
CA LYS A 366 -19.07 -22.96 -13.28
C LYS A 366 -18.30 -22.32 -14.42
N THR A 367 -17.38 -23.07 -15.03
CA THR A 367 -16.59 -22.64 -16.20
C THR A 367 -17.46 -22.15 -17.37
N LYS A 368 -18.62 -22.78 -17.60
CA LYS A 368 -19.58 -22.34 -18.62
C LYS A 368 -20.05 -20.90 -18.38
N THR A 369 -20.28 -20.51 -17.13
CA THR A 369 -20.72 -19.16 -16.75
C THR A 369 -19.61 -18.14 -16.98
N GLN A 370 -18.37 -18.44 -16.56
CA GLN A 370 -17.20 -17.57 -16.82
C GLN A 370 -17.01 -17.35 -18.33
N LEU A 371 -17.09 -18.41 -19.14
CA LEU A 371 -17.02 -18.31 -20.61
C LEU A 371 -18.16 -17.48 -21.20
N SER A 372 -19.39 -17.60 -20.68
CA SER A 372 -20.51 -16.77 -21.12
C SER A 372 -20.32 -15.29 -20.78
N ILE A 373 -19.72 -14.97 -19.63
CA ILE A 373 -19.37 -13.59 -19.25
C ILE A 373 -18.30 -13.05 -20.21
N LEU A 374 -17.20 -13.79 -20.41
CA LEU A 374 -16.13 -13.40 -21.33
C LEU A 374 -16.63 -13.18 -22.75
N LYS A 375 -17.46 -14.09 -23.28
CA LYS A 375 -18.08 -13.93 -24.61
C LYS A 375 -18.90 -12.65 -24.72
N LYS A 376 -19.66 -12.28 -23.67
CA LYS A 376 -20.45 -11.04 -23.65
C LYS A 376 -19.60 -9.77 -23.57
N LEU A 377 -18.43 -9.83 -22.92
CA LEU A 377 -17.51 -8.69 -22.82
C LEU A 377 -16.71 -8.51 -24.12
N ILE A 378 -16.32 -9.60 -24.78
CA ILE A 378 -15.43 -9.61 -25.96
C ILE A 378 -16.20 -9.46 -27.27
N LEU A 379 -17.26 -10.26 -27.47
CA LEU A 379 -18.06 -10.24 -28.70
C LEU A 379 -19.15 -9.17 -28.59
N HIS A 380 -19.73 -8.79 -29.74
CA HIS A 380 -20.90 -7.91 -29.76
C HIS A 380 -21.98 -8.45 -28.81
N SER A 381 -22.52 -7.69 -27.86
CA SER A 381 -22.60 -6.23 -27.69
C SER A 381 -21.51 -5.56 -26.85
N GLY A 382 -20.51 -6.33 -26.41
CA GLY A 382 -19.31 -5.84 -25.77
C GLY A 382 -18.29 -5.28 -26.76
N ASP A 383 -17.06 -5.17 -26.30
CA ASP A 383 -15.94 -4.68 -27.09
C ASP A 383 -14.66 -5.36 -26.59
N LEU A 384 -13.94 -6.02 -27.50
CA LEU A 384 -12.66 -6.66 -27.19
C LEU A 384 -11.69 -5.71 -26.45
N MET A 385 -11.72 -4.42 -26.79
CA MET A 385 -10.89 -3.39 -26.19
C MET A 385 -11.53 -2.74 -24.96
N ILE A 386 -12.49 -3.41 -24.31
CA ILE A 386 -13.18 -2.92 -23.11
C ILE A 386 -12.21 -2.47 -22.02
N GLU A 387 -11.14 -3.23 -21.76
CA GLU A 387 -10.17 -2.92 -20.71
C GLU A 387 -9.43 -1.60 -21.00
N LYS A 388 -9.09 -1.34 -22.27
CA LYS A 388 -8.49 -0.05 -22.69
C LYS A 388 -9.46 1.12 -22.56
N LYS A 389 -10.77 0.87 -22.64
CA LYS A 389 -11.81 1.91 -22.53
C LYS A 389 -12.20 2.21 -21.09
N THR A 390 -12.33 1.18 -20.26
CA THR A 390 -12.83 1.30 -18.89
C THR A 390 -11.70 1.47 -17.87
N GLY A 391 -10.50 0.98 -18.17
CA GLY A 391 -9.37 0.90 -17.23
C GLY A 391 -9.46 -0.29 -16.27
N VAL A 392 -10.42 -1.21 -16.46
CA VAL A 392 -10.61 -2.37 -15.58
C VAL A 392 -10.17 -3.64 -16.31
N LYS A 393 -9.21 -4.39 -15.76
CA LYS A 393 -8.65 -5.64 -16.30
C LYS A 393 -9.63 -6.85 -16.22
N VAL A 394 -10.89 -6.67 -16.64
CA VAL A 394 -11.98 -7.66 -16.49
C VAL A 394 -11.76 -8.98 -17.24
N ILE A 395 -11.25 -8.93 -18.47
CA ILE A 395 -11.00 -10.12 -19.29
C ILE A 395 -9.83 -10.89 -18.66
N GLN A 396 -8.76 -10.19 -18.29
CA GLN A 396 -7.55 -10.81 -17.75
C GLN A 396 -7.81 -11.50 -16.40
N ILE A 397 -8.50 -10.84 -15.47
CA ILE A 397 -8.78 -11.42 -14.15
C ILE A 397 -9.70 -12.64 -14.27
N ILE A 398 -10.79 -12.56 -15.05
CA ILE A 398 -11.68 -13.71 -15.24
C ILE A 398 -10.93 -14.86 -15.93
N THR A 399 -10.04 -14.54 -16.88
CA THR A 399 -9.23 -15.54 -17.58
C THR A 399 -8.28 -16.28 -16.64
N GLY A 400 -7.66 -15.58 -15.68
CA GLY A 400 -6.77 -16.19 -14.68
C GLY A 400 -7.45 -17.18 -13.73
N ASN A 401 -8.78 -17.13 -13.63
CA ASN A 401 -9.58 -18.02 -12.78
C ASN A 401 -10.22 -19.19 -13.55
N LEU A 402 -9.83 -19.41 -14.80
CA LEU A 402 -10.38 -20.50 -15.61
C LEU A 402 -9.70 -21.83 -15.29
N LYS A 403 -10.51 -22.88 -15.21
CA LYS A 403 -10.04 -24.28 -15.18
C LYS A 403 -9.62 -24.73 -16.58
N VAL A 404 -8.90 -25.85 -16.68
CA VAL A 404 -8.38 -26.43 -17.94
C VAL A 404 -9.38 -26.40 -19.11
N ASP A 405 -10.61 -26.90 -18.94
CA ASP A 405 -11.65 -26.90 -19.98
C ASP A 405 -12.03 -25.48 -20.46
N GLY A 406 -12.02 -24.52 -19.53
CA GLY A 406 -12.30 -23.11 -19.81
C GLY A 406 -11.18 -22.46 -20.62
N VAL A 407 -9.93 -22.70 -20.23
CA VAL A 407 -8.74 -22.22 -20.95
C VAL A 407 -8.74 -22.72 -22.39
N LYS A 408 -8.99 -24.02 -22.60
CA LYS A 408 -9.04 -24.62 -23.95
C LYS A 408 -10.13 -23.99 -24.83
N LYS A 409 -11.36 -23.86 -24.31
CA LYS A 409 -12.50 -23.26 -25.04
C LYS A 409 -12.32 -21.78 -25.32
N LEU A 410 -11.68 -21.04 -24.42
CA LEU A 410 -11.36 -19.62 -24.64
C LEU A 410 -10.28 -19.47 -25.71
N CYS A 411 -9.27 -20.35 -25.71
CA CYS A 411 -8.24 -20.39 -26.74
C CYS A 411 -8.84 -20.67 -28.13
N GLU A 412 -9.78 -21.61 -28.24
CA GLU A 412 -10.53 -21.86 -29.48
C GLU A 412 -11.27 -20.60 -29.96
N LEU A 413 -11.95 -19.89 -29.07
CA LEU A 413 -12.60 -18.61 -29.39
C LEU A 413 -11.59 -17.58 -29.92
N TYR A 414 -10.43 -17.47 -29.28
CA TYR A 414 -9.36 -16.55 -29.72
C TYR A 414 -8.82 -16.93 -31.11
N ARG A 415 -8.60 -18.22 -31.36
CA ARG A 415 -8.20 -18.72 -32.68
C ARG A 415 -9.25 -18.42 -33.74
N ASP A 416 -10.52 -18.66 -33.44
CA ASP A 416 -11.61 -18.40 -34.39
C ASP A 416 -11.72 -16.91 -34.76
N ILE A 417 -11.44 -16.01 -33.81
CA ILE A 417 -11.37 -14.57 -34.10
C ILE A 417 -10.12 -14.23 -34.91
N ILE A 418 -8.95 -14.74 -34.54
CA ILE A 418 -7.69 -14.54 -35.27
C ILE A 418 -7.82 -15.02 -36.72
N GLU A 419 -8.48 -16.15 -36.95
CA GLU A 419 -8.69 -16.75 -38.26
C GLU A 419 -9.86 -16.13 -39.04
N ASN A 420 -10.55 -15.13 -38.46
CA ASN A 420 -11.78 -14.55 -38.99
C ASN A 420 -12.88 -15.59 -39.30
N LYS A 421 -12.92 -16.72 -38.58
CA LYS A 421 -14.02 -17.69 -38.64
C LYS A 421 -15.31 -17.16 -38.03
N ILE A 422 -15.17 -16.26 -37.06
CA ILE A 422 -16.28 -15.53 -36.44
C ILE A 422 -16.23 -14.08 -36.94
N ALA A 423 -17.29 -13.63 -37.62
CA ALA A 423 -17.40 -12.25 -38.06
C ALA A 423 -17.77 -11.30 -36.92
N LYS A 424 -17.40 -10.03 -37.05
CA LYS A 424 -17.80 -8.99 -36.10
C LYS A 424 -19.24 -8.58 -36.42
N GLU A 425 -20.15 -8.92 -35.51
CA GLU A 425 -21.55 -8.50 -35.59
C GLU A 425 -21.69 -7.01 -35.22
N GLN A 426 -22.39 -6.23 -36.04
CA GLN A 426 -22.77 -4.84 -35.75
C GLN A 426 -24.30 -4.68 -35.76
N LYS A 427 -24.81 -3.63 -35.11
CA LYS A 427 -26.24 -3.26 -35.19
C LYS A 427 -26.60 -2.88 -36.64
N GLY A 428 -27.03 -3.88 -37.41
CA GLY A 428 -27.48 -3.78 -38.81
C GLY A 428 -26.59 -4.55 -39.78
N GLU A 429 -26.93 -5.83 -40.02
CA GLU A 429 -26.59 -6.79 -41.11
C GLU A 429 -25.20 -6.84 -41.78
N LYS A 430 -24.33 -5.83 -41.66
CA LYS A 430 -22.98 -5.85 -42.23
C LYS A 430 -22.03 -6.58 -41.29
N THR A 431 -21.65 -7.79 -41.66
CA THR A 431 -20.54 -8.52 -41.05
C THR A 431 -19.22 -7.85 -41.42
N GLU A 432 -18.54 -7.30 -40.42
CA GLU A 432 -17.20 -6.72 -40.59
C GLU A 432 -16.14 -7.75 -40.18
N LEU A 433 -14.95 -7.70 -40.80
CA LEU A 433 -13.80 -8.50 -40.37
C LEU A 433 -13.13 -7.84 -39.16
N TRP A 434 -12.44 -8.64 -38.35
CA TRP A 434 -11.66 -8.10 -37.25
C TRP A 434 -10.45 -7.33 -37.78
N THR A 435 -10.17 -6.18 -37.18
CA THR A 435 -9.02 -5.34 -37.55
C THR A 435 -7.71 -6.00 -37.13
N ASN A 436 -6.59 -5.66 -37.78
CA ASN A 436 -5.27 -6.19 -37.41
C ASN A 436 -4.91 -5.86 -35.95
N ALA A 437 -5.27 -4.67 -35.45
CA ALA A 437 -5.04 -4.28 -34.06
C ALA A 437 -5.82 -5.14 -33.05
N GLU A 438 -7.06 -5.50 -33.36
CA GLU A 438 -7.87 -6.42 -32.54
C GLU A 438 -7.31 -7.85 -32.58
N ARG A 439 -6.90 -8.32 -33.76
CA ARG A 439 -6.29 -9.65 -33.93
C ARG A 439 -4.95 -9.75 -33.18
N SER A 440 -4.13 -8.70 -33.22
CA SER A 440 -2.91 -8.59 -32.40
C SER A 440 -3.22 -8.65 -30.91
N TYR A 441 -4.24 -7.92 -30.47
CA TYR A 441 -4.61 -7.90 -29.05
C TYR A 441 -5.08 -9.27 -28.55
N ILE A 442 -5.95 -9.95 -29.31
CA ILE A 442 -6.38 -11.32 -28.98
C ILE A 442 -5.21 -12.30 -29.00
N MET A 443 -4.28 -12.14 -29.93
CA MET A 443 -3.07 -12.94 -29.97
C MET A 443 -2.24 -12.76 -28.69
N HIS A 444 -2.06 -11.54 -28.18
CA HIS A 444 -1.40 -11.33 -26.89
C HIS A 444 -2.16 -12.00 -25.72
N LEU A 445 -3.49 -11.97 -25.73
CA LEU A 445 -4.31 -12.69 -24.74
C LEU A 445 -4.14 -14.22 -24.88
N LEU A 446 -4.04 -14.74 -26.10
CA LEU A 446 -3.76 -16.16 -26.37
C LEU A 446 -2.37 -16.56 -25.89
N THR A 447 -1.35 -15.73 -26.14
CA THR A 447 0.00 -15.94 -25.61
C THR A 447 -0.04 -16.05 -24.09
N ARG A 448 -0.76 -15.16 -23.39
CA ARG A 448 -0.96 -15.24 -21.93
C ARG A 448 -1.66 -16.53 -21.49
N LEU A 449 -2.61 -17.05 -22.28
CA LEU A 449 -3.23 -18.35 -21.99
C LEU A 449 -2.23 -19.51 -22.03
N ILE A 450 -1.20 -19.47 -22.88
CA ILE A 450 -0.17 -20.53 -22.96
C ILE A 450 0.66 -20.61 -21.67
N GLY A 451 0.78 -19.49 -20.94
CA GLY A 451 1.44 -19.43 -19.64
C GLY A 451 0.54 -19.72 -18.43
N HIS A 452 -0.72 -20.11 -18.64
CA HIS A 452 -1.68 -20.27 -17.54
C HIS A 452 -1.32 -21.48 -16.65
N PRO A 453 -1.30 -21.35 -15.30
CA PRO A 453 -0.83 -22.42 -14.39
C PRO A 453 -1.49 -23.79 -14.61
N GLU A 454 -2.82 -23.81 -14.80
CA GLU A 454 -3.62 -25.04 -14.98
C GLU A 454 -3.24 -25.89 -16.21
N ILE A 455 -2.55 -25.34 -17.21
CA ILE A 455 -2.19 -26.06 -18.44
C ILE A 455 -0.69 -26.32 -18.58
N LEU A 456 0.13 -25.94 -17.59
CA LEU A 456 1.59 -26.08 -17.68
C LEU A 456 2.02 -27.54 -17.90
N SER A 457 1.24 -28.50 -17.41
CA SER A 457 1.43 -29.94 -17.56
C SER A 457 0.91 -30.53 -18.88
N ASP A 458 0.08 -29.81 -19.64
CA ASP A 458 -0.49 -30.27 -20.91
C ASP A 458 0.44 -29.91 -22.09
N VAL A 459 1.49 -30.72 -22.25
CA VAL A 459 2.54 -30.52 -23.25
C VAL A 459 1.99 -30.54 -24.68
N ASP A 460 1.11 -31.49 -24.99
CA ASP A 460 0.53 -31.63 -26.34
C ASP A 460 -0.31 -30.42 -26.74
N TRP A 461 -1.12 -29.90 -25.80
CA TRP A 461 -1.91 -28.71 -26.05
C TRP A 461 -1.02 -27.48 -26.27
N ARG A 462 0.04 -27.30 -25.46
CA ARG A 462 1.00 -26.19 -25.60
C ARG A 462 1.76 -26.27 -26.91
N LEU A 463 2.22 -27.47 -27.28
CA LEU A 463 2.84 -27.74 -28.58
C LEU A 463 1.93 -27.29 -29.72
N ALA A 464 0.64 -27.65 -29.69
CA ALA A 464 -0.32 -27.22 -30.70
C ALA A 464 -0.53 -25.69 -30.76
N GLN A 465 -0.39 -24.98 -29.63
CA GLN A 465 -0.44 -23.51 -29.60
C GLN A 465 0.83 -22.86 -30.15
N LEU A 466 2.01 -23.37 -29.77
CA LEU A 466 3.29 -22.89 -30.29
C LEU A 466 3.41 -23.11 -31.79
N THR A 467 3.04 -24.29 -32.28
CA THR A 467 3.02 -24.59 -33.72
C THR A 467 2.04 -23.68 -34.48
N PHE A 468 0.91 -23.32 -33.87
CA PHE A 468 -0.03 -22.35 -34.45
C PHE A 468 0.61 -20.95 -34.57
N LEU A 469 1.22 -20.44 -33.50
CA LEU A 469 1.89 -19.13 -33.53
C LEU A 469 3.05 -19.12 -34.54
N PHE A 470 3.85 -20.19 -34.60
CA PHE A 470 4.92 -20.35 -35.59
C PHE A 470 4.39 -20.28 -37.02
N LYS A 471 3.34 -21.06 -37.34
CA LYS A 471 2.72 -21.07 -38.67
C LYS A 471 2.22 -19.69 -39.07
N TYR A 472 1.57 -18.97 -38.15
CA TYR A 472 0.94 -17.69 -38.43
C TYR A 472 1.97 -16.55 -38.53
N GLY A 473 3.10 -16.64 -37.82
CA GLY A 473 4.16 -15.63 -37.84
C GLY A 473 5.20 -15.81 -38.93
N LEU A 474 5.58 -17.06 -39.24
CA LEU A 474 6.73 -17.38 -40.07
C LEU A 474 6.39 -18.08 -41.39
N CYS A 475 5.16 -18.60 -41.54
CA CYS A 475 4.71 -19.30 -42.75
C CYS A 475 3.67 -18.52 -43.56
N GLU A 476 3.55 -18.85 -44.85
CA GLU A 476 2.56 -18.29 -45.77
C GLU A 476 1.15 -18.73 -45.34
N VAL A 477 0.30 -17.74 -45.04
CA VAL A 477 -1.09 -17.95 -44.63
C VAL A 477 -1.97 -16.89 -45.29
N SER A 478 -3.04 -17.33 -45.97
CA SER A 478 -3.84 -16.51 -46.90
C SER A 478 -4.48 -15.25 -46.30
N HIS A 479 -4.71 -15.21 -44.98
CA HIS A 479 -5.44 -14.13 -44.28
C HIS A 479 -4.55 -13.35 -43.28
N ILE A 480 -3.22 -13.46 -43.42
CA ILE A 480 -2.24 -12.75 -42.61
C ILE A 480 -1.28 -12.02 -43.56
N GLY A 481 -1.37 -10.69 -43.55
CA GLY A 481 -0.50 -9.81 -44.33
C GLY A 481 0.86 -9.57 -43.66
N VAL A 482 1.66 -8.73 -44.33
CA VAL A 482 3.02 -8.36 -43.90
C VAL A 482 3.02 -7.59 -42.57
N GLU A 483 1.96 -6.86 -42.24
CA GLU A 483 1.85 -6.11 -40.98
C GLU A 483 1.61 -7.01 -39.75
N LEU A 484 0.86 -8.10 -39.92
CA LEU A 484 0.38 -8.92 -38.82
C LEU A 484 1.34 -10.09 -38.51
N ALA A 485 2.01 -10.64 -39.53
CA ALA A 485 2.98 -11.72 -39.37
C ALA A 485 4.10 -11.44 -38.33
N PRO A 486 4.73 -10.24 -38.30
CA PRO A 486 5.72 -9.90 -37.27
C PRO A 486 5.16 -10.00 -35.85
N GLN A 487 3.92 -9.56 -35.61
CA GLN A 487 3.29 -9.65 -34.29
C GLN A 487 3.10 -11.11 -33.86
N PHE A 488 2.73 -12.00 -34.78
CA PHE A 488 2.65 -13.45 -34.52
C PHE A 488 4.02 -14.08 -34.27
N LYS A 489 5.06 -13.64 -34.99
CA LYS A 489 6.45 -14.05 -34.74
C LYS A 489 6.86 -13.65 -33.33
N ASP A 490 6.60 -12.41 -32.92
CA ASP A 490 6.90 -11.94 -31.56
C ASP A 490 6.12 -12.72 -30.50
N ALA A 491 4.83 -12.96 -30.73
CA ALA A 491 4.00 -13.77 -29.83
C ALA A 491 4.50 -15.21 -29.69
N PHE A 492 5.02 -15.81 -30.77
CA PHE A 492 5.66 -17.13 -30.72
C PHE A 492 6.89 -17.11 -29.80
N TYR A 493 7.82 -16.17 -29.99
CA TYR A 493 9.02 -16.08 -29.14
C TYR A 493 8.70 -15.69 -27.69
N ARG A 494 7.69 -14.85 -27.45
CA ARG A 494 7.16 -14.58 -26.10
C ARG A 494 6.53 -15.82 -25.47
N ALA A 495 5.84 -16.66 -26.25
CA ALA A 495 5.24 -17.89 -25.74
C ALA A 495 6.28 -18.94 -25.34
N LEU A 496 7.47 -18.95 -25.97
CA LEU A 496 8.60 -19.80 -25.58
C LEU A 496 9.19 -19.41 -24.23
N ASP A 497 8.99 -18.16 -23.81
CA ASP A 497 9.56 -17.61 -22.58
C ASP A 497 8.79 -17.99 -21.30
N TYR A 498 7.57 -18.52 -21.43
CA TYR A 498 6.79 -18.94 -20.27
C TYR A 498 7.49 -20.05 -19.49
N LYS A 499 7.95 -19.68 -18.28
CA LYS A 499 8.75 -20.52 -17.38
C LYS A 499 8.06 -21.83 -17.09
N LEU A 500 8.78 -22.91 -17.38
CA LEU A 500 8.44 -24.26 -16.93
C LEU A 500 9.24 -24.57 -15.65
N PRO A 501 8.68 -25.36 -14.72
CA PRO A 501 9.27 -25.55 -13.39
C PRO A 501 10.65 -26.23 -13.40
N LYS A 502 10.94 -27.05 -14.41
CA LYS A 502 12.18 -27.83 -14.52
C LYS A 502 12.79 -27.71 -15.91
N LEU A 503 14.12 -27.73 -15.98
CA LEU A 503 14.87 -27.75 -17.25
C LEU A 503 14.43 -28.90 -18.17
N ASN A 504 14.11 -30.07 -17.60
CA ASN A 504 13.64 -31.21 -18.38
C ASN A 504 12.29 -30.96 -19.06
N ASP A 505 11.40 -30.21 -18.43
CA ASP A 505 10.08 -29.91 -18.99
C ASP A 505 10.23 -28.95 -20.18
N VAL A 506 11.09 -27.93 -20.04
CA VAL A 506 11.49 -27.02 -21.14
C VAL A 506 12.07 -27.83 -22.30
N ARG A 507 13.05 -28.68 -22.00
CA ARG A 507 13.75 -29.50 -22.98
C ARG A 507 12.80 -30.40 -23.78
N ASN A 508 11.88 -31.09 -23.10
CA ASN A 508 10.94 -32.00 -23.75
C ASN A 508 9.96 -31.26 -24.67
N LEU A 509 9.42 -30.11 -24.22
CA LEU A 509 8.52 -29.30 -25.04
C LEU A 509 9.23 -28.76 -26.29
N LEU A 510 10.46 -28.24 -26.12
CA LEU A 510 11.25 -27.71 -27.23
C LEU A 510 11.67 -28.80 -28.21
N SER A 511 12.08 -29.98 -27.73
CA SER A 511 12.39 -31.14 -28.58
C SER A 511 11.17 -31.55 -29.40
N ALA A 512 10.01 -31.72 -28.75
CA ALA A 512 8.76 -32.04 -29.44
C ALA A 512 8.38 -30.98 -30.49
N LEU A 513 8.58 -29.68 -30.18
CA LEU A 513 8.34 -28.58 -31.10
C LEU A 513 9.28 -28.61 -32.31
N VAL A 514 10.59 -28.77 -32.08
CA VAL A 514 11.58 -28.79 -33.16
C VAL A 514 11.34 -29.98 -34.10
N HIS A 515 11.06 -31.17 -33.55
CA HIS A 515 10.73 -32.36 -34.35
C HIS A 515 9.42 -32.20 -35.13
N ASP A 516 8.36 -31.65 -34.50
CA ASP A 516 7.08 -31.36 -35.16
C ASP A 516 7.26 -30.36 -36.31
N LEU A 517 7.97 -29.25 -36.08
CA LEU A 517 8.27 -28.25 -37.10
C LEU A 517 9.11 -28.82 -38.23
N ASN A 518 10.16 -29.60 -37.92
CA ASN A 518 10.98 -30.23 -38.95
C ASN A 518 10.17 -31.17 -39.84
N SER A 519 9.32 -32.02 -39.24
CA SER A 519 8.46 -32.94 -40.00
C SER A 519 7.49 -32.19 -40.93
N LYS A 520 6.95 -31.05 -40.49
CA LYS A 520 5.99 -30.23 -41.23
C LYS A 520 6.65 -29.42 -42.34
N LEU A 521 7.86 -28.93 -42.12
CA LEU A 521 8.67 -28.25 -43.13
C LEU A 521 9.14 -29.23 -44.21
N LEU A 522 9.61 -30.43 -43.86
CA LEU A 522 10.04 -31.45 -44.82
C LEU A 522 8.89 -31.98 -45.69
N SER A 523 7.69 -32.09 -45.13
CA SER A 523 6.49 -32.53 -45.85
C SER A 523 5.82 -31.43 -46.68
N ASN A 524 6.39 -30.21 -46.73
CA ASN A 524 5.81 -29.02 -47.35
C ASN A 524 4.37 -28.68 -46.86
N THR A 525 4.02 -29.11 -45.63
CA THR A 525 2.73 -28.73 -45.02
C THR A 525 2.73 -27.30 -44.47
N MET A 526 3.92 -26.75 -44.25
CA MET A 526 4.18 -25.35 -43.91
C MET A 526 5.21 -24.79 -44.89
N GLN A 527 4.88 -23.67 -45.54
CA GLN A 527 5.79 -22.94 -46.42
C GLN A 527 6.23 -21.66 -45.74
N LEU A 528 7.54 -21.46 -45.54
CA LEU A 528 8.07 -20.25 -44.89
C LEU A 528 7.85 -19.02 -45.77
N ARG A 529 7.48 -17.88 -45.16
CA ARG A 529 7.35 -16.59 -45.87
C ARG A 529 8.68 -16.10 -46.42
N ALA A 530 9.74 -16.31 -45.63
CA ALA A 530 11.11 -16.04 -46.01
C ALA A 530 11.85 -17.38 -45.95
N PRO A 531 12.36 -17.91 -47.07
CA PRO A 531 13.15 -19.12 -47.04
C PRO A 531 14.42 -18.89 -46.20
N LEU A 532 14.87 -19.93 -45.50
CA LEU A 532 16.16 -19.90 -44.83
C LEU A 532 17.28 -19.71 -45.86
N SER A 533 18.30 -18.94 -45.54
CA SER A 533 19.52 -18.88 -46.34
C SER A 533 20.19 -20.27 -46.38
N ASP A 534 21.01 -20.54 -47.41
CA ASP A 534 21.72 -21.82 -47.52
C ASP A 534 22.51 -22.15 -46.24
N ALA A 535 23.19 -21.13 -45.67
CA ALA A 535 23.92 -21.26 -44.41
C ALA A 535 23.01 -21.59 -43.21
N ALA A 536 21.83 -20.98 -43.11
CA ALA A 536 20.87 -21.26 -42.06
C ALA A 536 20.18 -22.62 -42.24
N SER A 537 19.90 -23.04 -43.47
CA SER A 537 19.39 -24.37 -43.76
C SER A 537 20.39 -25.46 -43.41
N ASP A 538 21.68 -25.24 -43.71
CA ASP A 538 22.73 -26.18 -43.33
C ASP A 538 22.92 -26.21 -41.81
N ALA A 539 22.86 -25.06 -41.13
CA ALA A 539 22.90 -25.01 -39.67
C ALA A 539 21.70 -25.74 -39.03
N TRP A 540 20.49 -25.59 -39.58
CA TRP A 540 19.29 -26.30 -39.14
C TRP A 540 19.48 -27.82 -39.21
N LYS A 541 19.99 -28.34 -40.33
CA LYS A 541 20.32 -29.77 -40.48
C LYS A 541 21.35 -30.23 -39.45
N ARG A 542 22.43 -29.45 -39.27
CA ARG A 542 23.46 -29.77 -38.25
C ARG A 542 22.90 -29.80 -36.83
N VAL A 543 21.97 -28.88 -36.50
CA VAL A 543 21.29 -28.85 -35.20
C VAL A 543 20.45 -30.11 -35.00
N LEU A 544 19.67 -30.53 -36.00
CA LEU A 544 18.87 -31.76 -35.93
C LEU A 544 19.74 -33.00 -35.76
N ASP A 545 20.80 -33.13 -36.56
CA ASP A 545 21.77 -34.24 -36.43
C ASP A 545 22.39 -34.29 -35.03
N LEU A 546 22.65 -33.12 -34.42
CA LEU A 546 23.17 -33.04 -33.06
C LEU A 546 22.09 -33.39 -32.03
N ILE A 547 20.86 -32.90 -32.17
CA ILE A 547 19.73 -33.22 -31.29
C ILE A 547 19.50 -34.73 -31.26
N GLU A 548 19.45 -35.40 -32.41
CA GLU A 548 19.32 -36.86 -32.47
C GLU A 548 20.45 -37.57 -31.72
N LYS A 549 21.70 -37.11 -31.89
CA LYS A 549 22.85 -37.66 -31.13
C LYS A 549 22.71 -37.42 -29.63
N LEU A 550 22.23 -36.25 -29.21
CA LEU A 550 22.05 -35.89 -27.81
C LEU A 550 20.92 -36.72 -27.18
N GLU A 551 19.82 -36.96 -27.89
CA GLU A 551 18.70 -37.78 -27.42
C GLU A 551 19.06 -39.27 -27.30
N MET A 552 19.97 -39.76 -28.15
CA MET A 552 20.46 -41.14 -28.09
C MET A 552 21.62 -41.36 -27.10
N ASN A 553 22.26 -40.31 -26.60
CA ASN A 553 23.40 -40.42 -25.71
C ASN A 553 22.97 -40.59 -24.25
N THR A 554 23.42 -41.67 -23.60
CA THR A 554 23.15 -41.94 -22.18
C THR A 554 24.33 -41.60 -21.25
N LYS A 555 25.43 -41.08 -21.78
CA LYS A 555 26.62 -40.65 -21.02
C LYS A 555 26.55 -39.15 -20.68
N ASP A 556 27.19 -38.75 -19.58
CA ASP A 556 27.26 -37.36 -19.09
C ASP A 556 25.88 -36.73 -18.81
N VAL A 557 25.06 -37.43 -18.01
CA VAL A 557 23.65 -37.11 -17.71
C VAL A 557 23.44 -35.69 -17.18
N ASP A 558 24.44 -35.13 -16.47
CA ASP A 558 24.33 -33.80 -15.87
C ASP A 558 24.64 -32.66 -16.88
N VAL A 559 25.45 -32.92 -17.90
CA VAL A 559 25.92 -31.91 -18.87
C VAL A 559 25.11 -31.93 -20.16
N LEU A 560 24.61 -33.10 -20.56
CA LEU A 560 23.80 -33.30 -21.76
C LEU A 560 22.54 -32.40 -21.84
N PRO A 561 21.77 -32.18 -20.76
CA PRO A 561 20.59 -31.31 -20.79
C PRO A 561 20.91 -29.84 -21.11
N ILE A 562 22.10 -29.35 -20.73
CA ILE A 562 22.57 -27.99 -21.03
C ILE A 562 22.71 -27.82 -22.55
N PHE A 563 23.53 -28.66 -23.17
CA PHE A 563 23.78 -28.60 -24.62
C PHE A 563 22.51 -28.85 -25.43
N HIS A 564 21.67 -29.80 -24.99
CA HIS A 564 20.41 -30.09 -25.67
C HIS A 564 19.47 -28.88 -25.65
N THR A 565 19.23 -28.28 -24.48
CA THR A 565 18.31 -27.15 -24.35
C THR A 565 18.80 -25.91 -25.11
N MET A 566 20.11 -25.61 -25.04
CA MET A 566 20.69 -24.48 -25.77
C MET A 566 20.61 -24.68 -27.29
N ASN A 567 20.91 -25.87 -27.82
CA ASN A 567 20.82 -26.14 -29.26
C ASN A 567 19.37 -26.10 -29.78
N LEU A 568 18.41 -26.60 -29.01
CA LEU A 568 16.99 -26.49 -29.35
C LEU A 568 16.55 -25.04 -29.48
N HIS A 569 16.91 -24.19 -28.51
CA HIS A 569 16.61 -22.75 -28.58
C HIS A 569 17.32 -22.04 -29.72
N MET A 570 18.62 -22.28 -29.92
CA MET A 570 19.37 -21.66 -31.01
C MET A 570 18.86 -22.12 -32.38
N GLY A 571 18.42 -23.38 -32.50
CA GLY A 571 17.73 -23.88 -33.68
C GLY A 571 16.48 -23.07 -34.01
N LEU A 572 15.61 -22.81 -33.03
CA LEU A 572 14.43 -21.95 -33.22
C LEU A 572 14.79 -20.49 -33.52
N GLN A 573 15.95 -20.03 -33.04
CA GLN A 573 16.43 -18.67 -33.29
C GLN A 573 16.91 -18.46 -34.74
N LEU A 574 17.22 -19.53 -35.50
CA LEU A 574 17.55 -19.44 -36.94
C LEU A 574 16.44 -18.78 -37.76
N PHE A 575 15.18 -18.89 -37.31
CA PHE A 575 14.02 -18.26 -37.97
C PHE A 575 13.83 -16.78 -37.61
N SER A 576 14.63 -16.24 -36.68
CA SER A 576 14.56 -14.83 -36.29
C SER A 576 15.85 -14.06 -36.50
N ASP A 577 16.97 -14.60 -36.01
CA ASP A 577 18.31 -14.01 -36.13
C ASP A 577 19.28 -15.14 -36.54
N PRO A 578 19.36 -15.46 -37.84
CA PRO A 578 20.15 -16.58 -38.33
C PRO A 578 21.65 -16.40 -38.09
N GLU A 579 22.18 -15.17 -38.18
CA GLU A 579 23.61 -14.92 -38.01
C GLU A 579 24.07 -15.26 -36.60
N MET A 580 23.37 -14.75 -35.57
CA MET A 580 23.69 -15.09 -34.19
C MET A 580 23.51 -16.58 -33.92
N ALA A 581 22.38 -17.13 -34.35
CA ALA A 581 22.08 -18.53 -34.10
C ALA A 581 23.16 -19.44 -34.69
N ILE A 582 23.61 -19.18 -35.92
CA ILE A 582 24.70 -19.94 -36.57
C ILE A 582 26.00 -19.86 -35.75
N MET A 583 26.39 -18.67 -35.30
CA MET A 583 27.58 -18.49 -34.48
C MET A 583 27.50 -19.31 -33.18
N SER A 584 26.41 -19.17 -32.43
CA SER A 584 26.19 -19.90 -31.18
C SER A 584 26.09 -21.41 -31.38
N ILE A 585 25.43 -21.88 -32.46
CA ILE A 585 25.36 -23.30 -32.82
C ILE A 585 26.75 -23.87 -33.07
N ASN A 586 27.59 -23.17 -33.83
CA ASN A 586 28.94 -23.63 -34.16
C ASN A 586 29.82 -23.72 -32.89
N GLU A 587 29.71 -22.75 -31.98
CA GLU A 587 30.41 -22.77 -30.68
C GLU A 587 29.93 -23.94 -29.81
N LEU A 588 28.62 -24.15 -29.69
CA LEU A 588 28.04 -25.26 -28.93
C LEU A 588 28.43 -26.63 -29.49
N GLN A 589 28.42 -26.78 -30.82
CA GLN A 589 28.85 -28.00 -31.50
C GLN A 589 30.33 -28.30 -31.23
N SER A 590 31.20 -27.29 -31.37
CA SER A 590 32.63 -27.41 -31.06
C SER A 590 32.85 -27.85 -29.61
N CYS A 591 32.15 -27.23 -28.65
CA CYS A 591 32.20 -27.59 -27.23
C CYS A 591 31.77 -29.03 -26.97
N TYR A 592 30.65 -29.45 -27.56
CA TYR A 592 30.14 -30.81 -27.40
C TYR A 592 31.08 -31.86 -28.03
N GLU A 593 31.65 -31.57 -29.19
CA GLU A 593 32.66 -32.43 -29.79
C GLU A 593 33.91 -32.56 -28.91
N ARG A 594 34.35 -31.47 -28.27
CA ARG A 594 35.48 -31.50 -27.33
C ARG A 594 35.17 -32.34 -26.10
N LEU A 595 33.97 -32.22 -25.54
CA LEU A 595 33.50 -33.02 -24.41
C LEU A 595 33.53 -34.52 -24.76
N THR A 596 33.00 -34.90 -25.92
CA THR A 596 32.97 -36.30 -26.38
C THR A 596 34.35 -36.85 -26.74
N LYS A 597 35.27 -36.03 -27.28
CA LYS A 597 36.65 -36.42 -27.65
C LYS A 597 37.58 -36.64 -26.44
N LYS A 598 37.40 -35.93 -25.31
CA LYS A 598 38.17 -36.18 -24.06
C LYS A 598 37.99 -37.61 -23.51
N SER A 599 36.90 -38.30 -23.86
CA SER A 599 36.69 -39.72 -23.48
C SER A 599 37.57 -40.75 -24.21
N LYS A 600 38.24 -40.37 -25.32
CA LYS A 600 39.02 -41.31 -26.18
C LYS A 600 40.54 -41.18 -26.10
N LYS A 601 41.09 -40.20 -25.36
CA LYS A 601 42.54 -39.86 -25.40
C LYS A 601 43.35 -40.16 -24.12
N HIS A 602 42.89 -41.01 -23.21
CA HIS A 602 43.75 -41.56 -22.13
C HIS A 602 44.57 -42.78 -22.59
N LYS A 603 45.37 -42.63 -23.67
CA LYS A 603 46.51 -43.52 -23.94
C LYS A 603 47.46 -42.91 -24.98
N LYS A 604 48.34 -42.01 -24.54
CA LYS A 604 49.80 -41.96 -24.81
C LYS A 604 50.38 -40.60 -24.38
N LEU A 605 51.49 -40.67 -23.64
CA LEU A 605 52.48 -39.62 -23.37
C LEU A 605 53.01 -39.04 -24.71
N ASP A 606 53.50 -37.81 -24.83
CA ASP A 606 54.63 -37.19 -24.12
C ASP A 606 54.64 -35.66 -24.34
N GLY A 607 55.43 -34.96 -23.51
CA GLY A 607 55.43 -33.50 -23.38
C GLY A 607 55.86 -32.66 -24.59
N SER A 608 55.09 -31.59 -24.80
CA SER A 608 55.55 -30.26 -25.22
C SER A 608 54.57 -29.24 -24.65
N ALA A 609 55.05 -28.10 -24.17
CA ALA A 609 54.22 -27.00 -23.66
C ALA A 609 53.12 -26.66 -24.69
N MET A 610 51.88 -27.02 -24.38
CA MET A 610 50.70 -26.65 -25.17
C MET A 610 50.03 -25.48 -24.48
N GLU A 611 49.69 -24.44 -25.24
CA GLU A 611 48.67 -23.47 -24.86
C GLU A 611 47.46 -24.24 -24.30
N GLU A 612 47.09 -24.00 -23.05
CA GLU A 612 45.97 -24.68 -22.41
C GLU A 612 44.69 -24.34 -23.18
N GLU A 613 44.21 -25.27 -24.02
CA GLU A 613 42.94 -25.11 -24.73
C GLU A 613 41.79 -24.90 -23.72
N PRO A 614 40.91 -23.91 -23.95
CA PRO A 614 39.89 -23.52 -22.99
C PRO A 614 38.91 -24.67 -22.70
N GLN A 615 38.49 -24.78 -21.45
CA GLN A 615 37.53 -25.80 -21.04
C GLN A 615 36.15 -25.53 -21.65
N TRP A 616 35.33 -26.58 -21.83
CA TRP A 616 33.99 -26.41 -22.42
C TRP A 616 33.13 -25.40 -21.63
N VAL A 617 33.32 -25.34 -20.31
CA VAL A 617 32.58 -24.44 -19.41
C VAL A 617 32.93 -22.99 -19.66
N GLU A 618 34.21 -22.67 -19.93
CA GLU A 618 34.67 -21.31 -20.24
C GLU A 618 34.03 -20.80 -21.53
N VAL A 619 34.02 -21.63 -22.57
CA VAL A 619 33.37 -21.28 -23.85
C VAL A 619 31.85 -21.14 -23.69
N VAL A 620 31.21 -21.99 -22.89
CA VAL A 620 29.77 -21.85 -22.60
C VAL A 620 29.49 -20.57 -21.81
N VAL A 621 30.31 -20.21 -20.82
CA VAL A 621 30.15 -18.96 -20.06
C VAL A 621 30.32 -17.74 -20.96
N ASP A 622 31.31 -17.71 -21.85
CA ASP A 622 31.48 -16.63 -22.83
C ASP A 622 30.25 -16.52 -23.75
N LEU A 623 29.71 -17.64 -24.21
CA LEU A 623 28.48 -17.66 -24.97
C LEU A 623 27.29 -17.11 -24.16
N LEU A 624 27.12 -17.51 -22.89
CA LEU A 624 26.05 -16.99 -22.02
C LEU A 624 26.20 -15.47 -21.81
N LEU A 625 27.42 -14.96 -21.61
CA LEU A 625 27.70 -13.52 -21.50
C LEU A 625 27.37 -12.79 -22.80
N SER A 626 27.72 -13.36 -23.96
CA SER A 626 27.35 -12.86 -25.28
C SER A 626 25.81 -12.78 -25.44
N LEU A 627 25.07 -13.81 -25.02
CA LEU A 627 23.61 -13.81 -25.05
C LEU A 627 23.00 -12.76 -24.10
N LEU A 628 23.57 -12.56 -22.91
CA LEU A 628 23.12 -11.55 -21.94
C LEU A 628 23.40 -10.10 -22.37
N SER A 629 24.43 -9.89 -23.18
CA SER A 629 24.79 -8.58 -23.75
C SER A 629 23.70 -8.04 -24.67
N ARG A 630 22.91 -8.93 -25.28
CA ARG A 630 21.82 -8.59 -26.18
C ARG A 630 20.57 -8.17 -25.43
N ASN A 631 19.81 -7.24 -26.00
CA ASN A 631 18.56 -6.78 -25.40
C ASN A 631 17.37 -7.74 -25.67
N ASN A 632 17.53 -9.05 -25.42
CA ASN A 632 16.48 -10.05 -25.67
C ASN A 632 16.11 -10.82 -24.39
N HIS A 633 14.84 -10.73 -23.98
CA HIS A 633 14.34 -11.36 -22.76
C HIS A 633 14.36 -12.90 -22.82
N LEU A 634 14.00 -13.51 -23.97
CA LEU A 634 14.00 -14.96 -24.14
C LEU A 634 15.40 -15.54 -23.93
N LEU A 635 16.44 -14.85 -24.42
CA LEU A 635 17.84 -15.26 -24.22
C LEU A 635 18.25 -15.17 -22.74
N ARG A 636 17.80 -14.15 -22.01
CA ARG A 636 18.05 -14.04 -20.56
C ARG A 636 17.36 -15.16 -19.78
N SER A 637 16.13 -15.47 -20.14
CA SER A 637 15.35 -16.56 -19.54
C SER A 637 16.01 -17.92 -19.77
N LEU A 638 16.49 -18.16 -21.00
CA LEU A 638 17.31 -19.31 -21.34
C LEU A 638 18.57 -19.40 -20.47
N VAL A 639 19.32 -18.29 -20.36
CA VAL A 639 20.54 -18.24 -19.52
C VAL A 639 20.18 -18.53 -18.06
N GLY A 640 19.13 -17.92 -17.51
CA GLY A 640 18.68 -18.16 -16.14
C GLY A 640 18.19 -19.60 -15.89
N CYS A 641 17.66 -20.28 -16.90
CA CYS A 641 17.25 -21.69 -16.82
C CYS A 641 18.46 -22.64 -16.85
N VAL A 642 19.44 -22.35 -17.69
CA VAL A 642 20.59 -23.23 -17.95
C VAL A 642 21.74 -22.99 -16.96
N PHE A 643 22.03 -21.75 -16.59
CA PHE A 643 23.18 -21.39 -15.74
C PHE A 643 23.23 -22.11 -14.38
N PRO A 644 22.12 -22.32 -13.63
CA PRO A 644 22.14 -23.10 -12.40
C PRO A 644 22.71 -24.52 -12.57
N HIS A 645 22.53 -25.12 -13.75
CA HIS A 645 23.05 -26.45 -14.09
C HIS A 645 24.51 -26.39 -14.55
N VAL A 646 24.98 -25.22 -15.02
CA VAL A 646 26.39 -24.97 -15.34
C VAL A 646 27.21 -24.74 -14.07
N CYS A 647 26.62 -24.14 -13.03
CA CYS A 647 27.30 -23.78 -11.78
C CYS A 647 28.16 -24.90 -11.14
N PRO A 648 27.70 -26.17 -11.04
CA PRO A 648 28.51 -27.26 -10.47
C PRO A 648 29.83 -27.52 -11.21
N HIS A 649 29.91 -27.13 -12.49
CA HIS A 649 31.05 -27.35 -13.37
C HIS A 649 31.95 -26.12 -13.53
N LEU A 650 31.58 -24.96 -12.95
CA LEU A 650 32.36 -23.73 -13.06
C LEU A 650 33.78 -23.91 -12.49
N THR A 651 34.77 -23.45 -13.26
CA THR A 651 36.16 -23.30 -12.83
C THR A 651 36.44 -21.88 -12.35
N PRO A 652 37.52 -21.63 -11.58
CA PRO A 652 37.91 -20.27 -11.22
C PRO A 652 38.05 -19.35 -12.44
N SER A 653 38.67 -19.87 -13.52
CA SER A 653 38.79 -19.19 -14.82
C SER A 653 37.44 -18.72 -15.37
N SER A 654 36.43 -19.59 -15.41
CA SER A 654 35.08 -19.23 -15.88
C SER A 654 34.40 -18.16 -15.03
N VAL A 655 34.64 -18.15 -13.72
CA VAL A 655 34.09 -17.12 -12.84
C VAL A 655 34.83 -15.80 -13.00
N TYR A 656 36.14 -15.81 -13.25
CA TYR A 656 36.88 -14.61 -13.60
C TYR A 656 36.44 -14.00 -14.93
N GLN A 657 35.98 -14.79 -15.91
CA GLN A 657 35.34 -14.26 -17.13
C GLN A 657 34.09 -13.42 -16.80
N ILE A 658 33.24 -13.91 -15.87
CA ILE A 658 32.06 -13.18 -15.39
C ILE A 658 32.49 -11.89 -14.65
N LEU A 659 33.50 -11.97 -13.79
CA LEU A 659 34.01 -10.80 -13.06
C LEU A 659 34.70 -9.78 -13.97
N ALA A 660 35.37 -10.21 -15.04
CA ALA A 660 36.07 -9.33 -15.98
C ALA A 660 35.10 -8.40 -16.73
N VAL A 661 33.86 -8.84 -16.96
CA VAL A 661 32.79 -8.01 -17.53
C VAL A 661 32.32 -6.92 -16.57
N LEU A 662 32.43 -7.18 -15.26
CA LEU A 662 32.07 -6.25 -14.20
C LEU A 662 33.19 -5.24 -13.89
N ASP A 663 34.39 -5.44 -14.43
CA ASP A 663 35.50 -4.50 -14.27
C ASP A 663 35.24 -3.21 -15.06
N ILE A 664 35.31 -2.09 -14.36
CA ILE A 664 35.11 -0.74 -14.89
C ILE A 664 36.27 -0.35 -15.83
N LYS A 665 37.47 -0.91 -15.61
CA LYS A 665 38.65 -0.61 -16.44
C LYS A 665 38.56 -1.18 -17.85
N ASN A 666 37.69 -2.17 -18.06
CA ASN A 666 37.47 -2.83 -19.35
C ASN A 666 36.33 -2.22 -20.19
N ASP A 667 35.85 -1.02 -19.86
CA ASP A 667 34.72 -0.38 -20.56
C ASP A 667 34.91 -0.31 -22.09
N GLN A 668 36.14 -0.16 -22.59
CA GLN A 668 36.41 -0.08 -24.03
C GLN A 668 36.31 -1.43 -24.76
N SER A 669 36.61 -2.57 -24.12
CA SER A 669 36.54 -3.90 -24.76
C SER A 669 35.11 -4.45 -24.78
N THR A 670 34.35 -4.22 -23.70
CA THR A 670 32.94 -4.62 -23.56
C THR A 670 32.02 -3.92 -24.58
N LEU A 671 32.38 -2.70 -25.02
CA LEU A 671 31.66 -1.90 -26.02
C LEU A 671 31.96 -2.28 -27.48
N MET A 672 32.96 -3.11 -27.77
CA MET A 672 33.27 -3.51 -29.16
C MET A 672 32.34 -4.60 -29.69
N HIS A 673 31.77 -5.44 -28.81
CA HIS A 673 30.82 -6.48 -29.20
C HIS A 673 29.41 -5.94 -29.50
N THR A 674 29.04 -4.76 -28.98
CA THR A 674 27.73 -4.12 -29.21
C THR A 674 27.66 -3.31 -30.52
N LYS A 675 28.78 -3.07 -31.22
CA LYS A 675 28.83 -2.18 -32.38
C LYS A 675 28.61 -2.84 -33.75
N LYS A 676 28.52 -4.17 -33.86
CA LYS A 676 28.58 -4.83 -35.18
C LYS A 676 27.25 -5.16 -35.86
N ASN A 677 26.08 -5.09 -35.20
CA ASN A 677 24.85 -5.67 -35.78
C ASN A 677 23.58 -4.78 -35.77
N ASP A 678 23.64 -3.50 -35.37
CA ASP A 678 22.41 -2.69 -35.19
C ASP A 678 22.23 -1.51 -36.17
N ASP A 679 22.94 -1.50 -37.31
CA ASP A 679 22.69 -0.54 -38.39
C ASP A 679 21.91 -1.24 -39.53
N ASP A 680 20.61 -1.52 -39.32
CA ASP A 680 19.58 -1.50 -40.38
C ASP A 680 18.14 -1.62 -39.83
N ASP A 681 17.33 -0.60 -40.14
CA ASP A 681 15.86 -0.50 -40.15
C ASP A 681 14.98 -1.09 -39.01
N SER A 682 14.51 -0.21 -38.11
CA SER A 682 13.06 0.00 -37.89
C SER A 682 12.78 1.25 -37.04
N SER A 683 12.59 2.39 -37.71
CA SER A 683 11.99 3.56 -37.11
C SER A 683 10.45 3.45 -37.11
N ASN A 684 9.84 2.81 -36.12
CA ASN A 684 8.50 3.21 -35.63
C ASN A 684 8.06 2.45 -34.36
N MET A 685 7.56 3.23 -33.40
CA MET A 685 6.79 2.83 -32.21
C MET A 685 7.50 1.88 -31.21
N ASP A 686 8.05 2.47 -30.14
CA ASP A 686 7.76 1.99 -28.79
C ASP A 686 7.94 3.14 -27.78
N SER A 687 6.81 3.69 -27.36
CA SER A 687 6.64 4.37 -26.09
C SER A 687 5.78 3.44 -25.23
N GLU A 688 6.35 2.34 -24.76
CA GLU A 688 5.73 1.59 -23.68
C GLU A 688 5.93 2.37 -22.38
N LEU A 689 4.80 2.72 -21.78
CA LEU A 689 4.72 3.21 -20.41
C LEU A 689 4.95 1.99 -19.52
N ASP A 690 6.14 1.90 -18.92
CA ASP A 690 6.41 0.99 -17.81
C ASP A 690 5.60 1.45 -16.59
N ASP A 691 4.40 0.89 -16.43
CA ASP A 691 3.76 0.70 -15.12
C ASP A 691 4.23 -0.68 -14.63
N ASP A 692 5.32 -0.69 -13.86
CA ASP A 692 5.73 -1.84 -13.06
C ASP A 692 4.69 -2.03 -11.93
N ASP A 693 3.74 -2.95 -12.15
CA ASP A 693 2.95 -3.58 -11.10
C ASP A 693 3.90 -4.52 -10.31
N ASP A 694 4.32 -4.08 -9.12
CA ASP A 694 4.98 -4.90 -8.09
C ASP A 694 4.01 -6.01 -7.60
N ASP A 695 4.15 -7.23 -8.13
CA ASP A 695 3.59 -8.44 -7.53
C ASP A 695 4.42 -8.83 -6.29
N ASN A 696 4.07 -8.27 -5.12
CA ASN A 696 4.42 -8.83 -3.81
C ASN A 696 3.16 -9.47 -3.19
N ASP A 697 2.91 -10.73 -3.54
CA ASP A 697 2.00 -11.63 -2.82
C ASP A 697 2.85 -12.58 -1.97
N ASP A 698 3.12 -12.18 -0.72
CA ASP A 698 3.47 -13.09 0.38
C ASP A 698 2.59 -12.69 1.58
N ASN A 699 1.37 -13.25 1.62
CA ASN A 699 0.54 -13.29 2.82
C ASN A 699 0.83 -14.59 3.57
N ASP A 700 1.54 -14.49 4.69
CA ASP A 700 1.41 -15.42 5.82
C ASP A 700 1.04 -14.57 7.06
N ASP A 701 -0.21 -14.71 7.50
CA ASP A 701 -0.75 -14.20 8.77
C ASP A 701 -0.20 -15.01 9.96
N ASP A 702 0.16 -14.32 11.04
CA ASP A 702 -0.25 -14.65 12.43
C ASP A 702 0.25 -13.57 13.43
N ASP A 703 -0.66 -12.65 13.74
CA ASP A 703 -1.08 -12.08 15.05
C ASP A 703 -0.13 -11.48 16.13
N ASP A 704 -0.45 -10.21 16.41
CA ASP A 704 -0.70 -9.49 17.68
C ASP A 704 0.37 -9.32 18.78
N ASP A 705 0.69 -8.04 19.06
CA ASP A 705 0.41 -7.44 20.38
C ASP A 705 0.34 -5.90 20.28
N ASN A 706 -0.78 -5.36 20.77
CA ASN A 706 -1.09 -3.94 20.95
C ASN A 706 -0.23 -3.29 22.05
N ASP A 707 0.07 -2.00 21.91
CA ASP A 707 -0.29 -1.01 22.94
C ASP A 707 -0.12 0.44 22.41
N ASP A 708 -1.20 1.20 22.62
CA ASP A 708 -1.39 2.63 22.36
C ASP A 708 -0.40 3.51 23.15
N ASP A 709 -0.08 4.69 22.60
CA ASP A 709 -0.30 5.94 23.33
C ASP A 709 -0.22 7.19 22.43
N GLU A 710 -1.26 8.00 22.54
CA GLU A 710 -1.47 9.31 21.92
C GLU A 710 -0.41 10.35 22.35
N GLU A 711 -0.15 11.38 21.52
CA GLU A 711 -0.48 12.77 21.91
C GLU A 711 -0.21 13.82 20.78
N LYS A 712 -1.30 14.51 20.43
CA LYS A 712 -1.49 15.97 20.26
C LYS A 712 -0.59 16.80 19.32
N LYS A 713 -1.24 17.31 18.27
CA LYS A 713 -0.96 18.61 17.64
C LYS A 713 -1.45 19.77 18.51
N VAL A 714 -0.63 20.80 18.67
CA VAL A 714 -1.06 22.20 18.85
C VAL A 714 -0.17 23.10 17.98
N ASN A 715 -0.82 23.92 17.16
CA ASN A 715 -0.24 24.96 16.31
C ASN A 715 0.31 26.15 17.12
N GLY A 716 1.35 26.79 16.58
CA GLY A 716 1.73 28.17 16.86
C GLY A 716 2.64 28.69 15.75
N GLU A 717 2.12 29.53 14.86
CA GLU A 717 2.81 30.17 13.75
C GLU A 717 3.66 31.39 14.16
N ASN A 718 4.62 31.72 13.27
CA ASN A 718 5.39 32.95 13.07
C ASN A 718 6.62 33.24 13.97
N SER A 719 7.82 33.23 13.36
CA SER A 719 8.43 34.48 12.84
C SER A 719 9.81 34.25 12.18
N SER A 720 10.03 34.99 11.08
CA SER A 720 11.28 35.50 10.47
C SER A 720 12.30 34.55 9.83
N GLU A 721 12.32 34.64 8.50
CA GLU A 721 13.43 34.35 7.60
C GLU A 721 14.68 35.16 7.97
N GLU A 722 15.84 34.50 8.03
CA GLU A 722 17.12 35.10 7.59
C GLU A 722 17.88 34.06 6.76
N SER A 723 18.19 34.50 5.55
CA SER A 723 19.03 33.88 4.54
C SER A 723 20.49 33.87 4.99
N GLU A 724 21.14 32.70 4.98
CA GLU A 724 22.58 32.62 4.80
C GLU A 724 22.96 31.49 3.85
N SER A 725 24.01 31.80 3.13
CA SER A 725 24.51 31.27 1.87
C SER A 725 25.24 29.92 2.00
N ASP A 726 24.74 28.88 1.33
CA ASP A 726 25.52 27.66 1.06
C ASP A 726 26.24 27.80 -0.28
N ARG A 727 27.57 27.88 -0.19
CA ARG A 727 28.50 27.92 -1.30
C ARG A 727 28.55 26.55 -1.99
N ASP A 728 28.25 26.55 -3.27
CA ASP A 728 28.57 25.48 -4.21
C ASP A 728 30.10 25.46 -4.43
N GLU A 729 30.79 24.44 -3.92
CA GLU A 729 32.15 24.09 -4.31
C GLU A 729 32.12 22.76 -5.06
N ASN A 730 32.03 22.82 -6.38
CA ASN A 730 32.45 21.76 -7.31
C ASN A 730 33.01 22.43 -8.57
N ALA A 731 34.21 23.01 -8.45
CA ALA A 731 35.01 23.49 -9.56
C ALA A 731 36.14 22.49 -9.79
N ASP A 732 35.94 21.47 -10.64
CA ASP A 732 37.04 20.66 -11.17
C ASP A 732 36.74 19.88 -12.48
N GLU A 733 35.55 20.00 -13.10
CA GLU A 733 35.27 19.38 -14.42
C GLU A 733 35.18 20.37 -15.60
N ASP A 734 35.42 21.67 -15.40
CA ASP A 734 35.15 22.68 -16.43
C ASP A 734 36.38 23.24 -17.17
N GLU A 735 37.62 22.80 -16.93
CA GLU A 735 38.77 23.39 -17.65
C GLU A 735 38.73 23.15 -19.18
N THR A 736 38.35 21.95 -19.64
CA THR A 736 38.40 21.63 -21.09
C THR A 736 37.21 22.15 -21.91
N VAL A 737 36.07 22.41 -21.25
CA VAL A 737 34.87 22.99 -21.88
C VAL A 737 35.01 24.51 -21.92
N THR A 738 35.59 25.11 -20.88
CA THR A 738 35.86 26.55 -20.82
C THR A 738 36.89 26.98 -21.85
N ASP A 739 37.91 26.15 -22.14
CA ASP A 739 38.91 26.46 -23.18
C ASP A 739 38.35 26.44 -24.60
N LYS A 740 37.44 25.50 -24.91
CA LYS A 740 36.77 25.47 -26.22
C LYS A 740 35.79 26.63 -26.39
N LEU A 741 35.13 27.03 -25.31
CA LEU A 741 34.29 28.23 -25.27
C LEU A 741 35.15 29.48 -25.47
N ARG A 742 36.31 29.57 -24.82
CA ARG A 742 37.28 30.67 -24.94
C ARG A 742 37.86 30.77 -26.36
N MET A 743 38.19 29.63 -26.98
CA MET A 743 38.68 29.58 -28.37
C MET A 743 37.59 29.98 -29.37
N ALA A 744 36.35 29.51 -29.20
CA ALA A 744 35.23 29.86 -30.07
C ALA A 744 34.84 31.34 -29.94
N ILE A 745 34.88 31.89 -28.71
CA ILE A 745 34.65 33.31 -28.44
C ILE A 745 35.76 34.17 -29.05
N ARG A 746 37.04 33.78 -28.89
CA ARG A 746 38.19 34.47 -29.53
C ARG A 746 38.12 34.43 -31.05
N GLN A 747 37.71 33.32 -31.63
CA GLN A 747 37.57 33.16 -33.08
C GLN A 747 36.37 33.95 -33.64
N ALA A 748 35.31 34.15 -32.85
CA ALA A 748 34.13 34.93 -33.21
C ALA A 748 34.32 36.45 -33.05
N LEU A 749 35.16 36.89 -32.11
CA LEU A 749 35.45 38.31 -31.83
C LEU A 749 36.52 38.94 -32.76
N GLY A 750 37.33 38.13 -33.46
CA GLY A 750 38.31 38.63 -34.43
C GLY A 750 39.33 39.63 -33.83
N ASP A 751 39.74 40.63 -34.62
CA ASP A 751 40.78 41.62 -34.26
C ASP A 751 40.47 42.46 -33.00
N ALA A 752 39.20 42.49 -32.55
CA ALA A 752 38.79 43.20 -31.34
C ALA A 752 39.32 42.56 -30.04
N ALA A 753 39.77 41.29 -30.07
CA ALA A 753 40.27 40.57 -28.89
C ALA A 753 41.81 40.62 -28.72
N MET A 754 42.55 41.30 -29.62
CA MET A 754 44.02 41.29 -29.63
C MET A 754 44.68 42.51 -28.96
N GLN A 755 43.92 43.44 -28.39
CA GLN A 755 44.48 44.50 -27.55
C GLN A 755 43.77 44.52 -26.20
N THR A 756 44.60 44.50 -25.16
CA THR A 756 44.36 44.60 -23.70
C THR A 756 43.96 43.31 -22.96
N ASP A 757 44.92 42.83 -22.15
CA ASP A 757 44.81 41.73 -21.18
C ASP A 757 44.64 42.29 -19.74
N ASP A 758 44.17 43.54 -19.60
CA ASP A 758 43.71 44.14 -18.34
C ASP A 758 42.93 45.46 -18.63
N ASP A 759 41.92 45.71 -17.80
CA ASP A 759 41.03 46.88 -17.67
C ASP A 759 39.81 47.06 -18.61
N ASP A 760 38.67 47.36 -17.96
CA ASP A 760 37.27 47.50 -18.41
C ASP A 760 37.03 48.03 -19.84
N ILE A 761 36.29 47.25 -20.64
CA ILE A 761 35.70 47.71 -21.90
C ILE A 761 34.53 48.65 -21.58
N ASP A 762 34.70 49.94 -21.88
CA ASP A 762 33.66 50.96 -21.72
C ASP A 762 32.48 50.68 -22.67
N VAL A 763 31.39 50.16 -22.10
CA VAL A 763 30.18 49.70 -22.81
C VAL A 763 29.53 50.83 -23.62
N ASP A 764 29.80 52.09 -23.28
CA ASP A 764 29.26 53.26 -23.97
C ASP A 764 29.92 53.57 -25.33
N GLN A 765 30.97 52.83 -25.73
CA GLN A 765 31.65 53.00 -27.03
C GLN A 765 31.35 51.93 -28.08
N ILE A 766 30.54 50.93 -27.76
CA ILE A 766 30.07 49.94 -28.74
C ILE A 766 28.84 50.54 -29.43
N ASP A 767 28.89 50.70 -30.75
CA ASP A 767 27.71 51.16 -31.49
C ASP A 767 26.58 50.11 -31.45
N GLU A 768 25.33 50.57 -31.56
CA GLU A 768 24.14 49.71 -31.40
C GLU A 768 24.03 48.60 -32.48
N GLU A 769 24.75 48.74 -33.59
CA GLU A 769 24.80 47.75 -34.69
C GLU A 769 25.85 46.66 -34.43
N GLU A 770 27.01 47.05 -33.89
CA GLU A 770 28.12 46.19 -33.51
C GLU A 770 27.76 45.38 -32.26
N GLY A 771 27.03 45.98 -31.31
CA GLY A 771 26.42 45.27 -30.17
C GLY A 771 25.43 44.18 -30.62
N ARG A 772 24.58 44.46 -31.62
CA ARG A 772 23.67 43.46 -32.19
C ARG A 772 24.40 42.33 -32.91
N ARG A 773 25.48 42.62 -33.64
CA ARG A 773 26.29 41.59 -34.31
C ARG A 773 27.02 40.68 -33.31
N LEU A 774 27.54 41.24 -32.21
CA LEU A 774 28.14 40.44 -31.14
C LEU A 774 27.11 39.53 -30.48
N ASP A 775 25.92 40.03 -30.18
CA ASP A 775 24.86 39.27 -29.53
C ASP A 775 24.32 38.14 -30.44
N GLU A 776 24.18 38.39 -31.74
CA GLU A 776 23.79 37.37 -32.73
C GLU A 776 24.86 36.28 -32.90
N SER A 777 26.15 36.66 -32.87
CA SER A 777 27.28 35.73 -32.95
C SER A 777 27.41 34.87 -31.68
N LEU A 778 27.25 35.48 -30.49
CA LEU A 778 27.22 34.76 -29.22
C LEU A 778 26.03 33.81 -29.13
N ALA A 779 24.83 34.25 -29.54
CA ALA A 779 23.64 33.41 -29.59
C ALA A 779 23.82 32.21 -30.53
N ALA A 780 24.46 32.39 -31.69
CA ALA A 780 24.78 31.31 -32.62
C ALA A 780 25.78 30.30 -32.01
N ALA A 781 26.82 30.79 -31.32
CA ALA A 781 27.79 29.94 -30.62
C ALA A 781 27.13 29.11 -29.50
N PHE A 782 26.26 29.73 -28.68
CA PHE A 782 25.49 29.02 -27.65
C PHE A 782 24.47 28.03 -28.22
N LYS A 783 23.86 28.32 -29.38
CA LYS A 783 22.92 27.42 -30.05
C LYS A 783 23.58 26.14 -30.56
N ILE A 784 24.74 26.26 -31.21
CA ILE A 784 25.55 25.11 -31.67
C ILE A 784 25.98 24.24 -30.48
N LEU A 785 26.34 24.86 -29.36
CA LEU A 785 26.75 24.14 -28.14
C LEU A 785 25.56 23.40 -27.48
N ARG A 786 24.36 23.99 -27.52
CA ARG A 786 23.11 23.38 -27.01
C ARG A 786 22.62 22.21 -27.87
N GLU A 787 22.73 22.31 -29.19
CA GLU A 787 22.36 21.23 -30.12
C GLU A 787 23.34 20.05 -30.03
N ASN A 788 24.65 20.33 -29.93
CA ASN A 788 25.67 19.31 -29.75
C ASN A 788 25.59 18.59 -28.38
N ARG A 789 25.22 19.30 -27.29
CA ARG A 789 24.96 18.67 -25.97
C ARG A 789 23.75 17.72 -26.01
N LYS A 790 22.64 18.09 -26.66
CA LYS A 790 21.42 17.25 -26.72
C LYS A 790 21.59 16.00 -27.59
N ALA A 791 22.37 16.09 -28.68
CA ALA A 791 22.62 14.96 -29.57
C ALA A 791 23.65 13.96 -29.00
N ARG A 792 24.70 14.45 -28.31
CA ARG A 792 25.67 13.58 -27.61
C ARG A 792 25.12 12.99 -26.32
N SER A 793 24.38 13.75 -25.49
CA SER A 793 23.84 13.20 -24.23
C SER A 793 22.84 12.08 -24.50
N LYS A 794 21.88 12.23 -25.43
CA LYS A 794 20.89 11.18 -25.73
C LYS A 794 21.46 9.90 -26.33
N LYS A 795 22.54 9.97 -27.12
CA LYS A 795 23.14 8.79 -27.76
C LYS A 795 24.11 8.06 -26.81
N GLN A 796 24.84 8.80 -25.97
CA GLN A 796 25.72 8.26 -24.94
C GLN A 796 24.94 7.70 -23.74
N GLU A 797 23.82 8.32 -23.37
CA GLU A 797 22.92 7.88 -22.29
C GLU A 797 22.30 6.50 -22.58
N LYS A 798 21.87 6.23 -23.82
CA LYS A 798 21.34 4.91 -24.22
C LYS A 798 22.39 3.80 -24.17
N THR A 799 23.63 4.06 -24.62
CA THR A 799 24.70 3.06 -24.59
C THR A 799 25.19 2.78 -23.17
N SER A 800 25.27 3.81 -22.34
CA SER A 800 25.59 3.65 -20.91
C SER A 800 24.49 2.89 -20.18
N GLN A 801 23.21 3.18 -20.46
CA GLN A 801 22.07 2.46 -19.91
C GLN A 801 22.07 0.97 -20.31
N ALA A 802 22.36 0.66 -21.58
CA ALA A 802 22.47 -0.73 -22.04
C ALA A 802 23.59 -1.49 -21.32
N LEU A 803 24.74 -0.85 -21.10
CA LEU A 803 25.87 -1.43 -20.38
C LEU A 803 25.54 -1.63 -18.88
N THR A 804 24.85 -0.68 -18.25
CA THR A 804 24.34 -0.84 -16.87
C THR A 804 23.37 -2.02 -16.78
N HIS A 805 22.41 -2.15 -17.70
CA HIS A 805 21.51 -3.31 -17.72
C HIS A 805 22.24 -4.63 -17.97
N PHE A 806 23.27 -4.64 -18.81
CA PHE A 806 24.11 -5.82 -19.00
C PHE A 806 24.84 -6.21 -17.72
N ARG A 807 25.48 -5.26 -17.03
CA ARG A 807 26.14 -5.49 -15.73
C ARG A 807 25.16 -6.02 -14.68
N ILE A 808 23.94 -5.51 -14.62
CA ILE A 808 22.89 -6.03 -13.73
C ILE A 808 22.63 -7.51 -14.01
N ARG A 809 22.45 -7.90 -15.29
CA ARG A 809 22.23 -9.30 -15.69
C ARG A 809 23.43 -10.19 -15.36
N VAL A 810 24.65 -9.66 -15.43
CA VAL A 810 25.88 -10.39 -15.07
C VAL A 810 25.98 -10.59 -13.55
N ILE A 811 25.58 -9.59 -12.74
CA ILE A 811 25.45 -9.75 -11.28
C ILE A 811 24.38 -10.81 -10.93
N ASP A 812 23.34 -10.96 -11.73
CA ASP A 812 22.35 -12.04 -11.54
C ASP A 812 22.98 -13.42 -11.66
N LEU A 813 23.96 -13.62 -12.54
CA LEU A 813 24.72 -14.87 -12.61
C LEU A 813 25.49 -15.13 -11.32
N LEU A 814 26.16 -14.10 -10.77
CA LEU A 814 26.86 -14.26 -9.48
C LEU A 814 25.89 -14.61 -8.36
N ASN A 815 24.72 -13.98 -8.33
CA ASN A 815 23.67 -14.32 -7.36
C ASN A 815 23.21 -15.78 -7.47
N ILE A 816 22.99 -16.29 -8.69
CA ILE A 816 22.66 -17.70 -8.92
C ILE A 816 23.80 -18.61 -8.44
N TYR A 817 25.05 -18.27 -8.76
CA TYR A 817 26.21 -19.06 -8.35
C TYR A 817 26.33 -19.17 -6.82
N LEU A 818 26.11 -18.07 -6.09
CA LEU A 818 26.16 -18.05 -4.62
C LEU A 818 25.11 -18.97 -3.96
N GLU A 819 24.02 -19.31 -4.66
CA GLU A 819 22.97 -20.23 -4.20
C GLU A 819 23.32 -21.72 -4.46
N THR A 820 24.34 -22.01 -5.27
CA THR A 820 24.69 -23.36 -5.75
C THR A 820 25.88 -24.02 -5.04
N CYS A 821 26.16 -23.65 -3.79
CA CYS A 821 27.34 -24.09 -3.02
C CYS A 821 28.67 -23.76 -3.74
N PRO A 822 29.08 -22.49 -3.78
CA PRO A 822 30.28 -22.06 -4.51
C PRO A 822 31.59 -22.56 -3.85
N SER A 823 32.71 -22.48 -4.58
CA SER A 823 34.05 -22.63 -3.99
C SER A 823 34.37 -21.46 -3.05
N MET A 824 34.97 -21.74 -1.89
CA MET A 824 35.31 -20.69 -0.92
C MET A 824 36.34 -19.71 -1.49
N ALA A 825 37.43 -20.18 -2.11
CA ALA A 825 38.47 -19.32 -2.67
C ALA A 825 37.89 -18.34 -3.72
N VAL A 826 37.09 -18.86 -4.65
CA VAL A 826 36.43 -18.04 -5.68
C VAL A 826 35.46 -17.03 -5.05
N THR A 827 34.75 -17.39 -3.98
CA THR A 827 33.84 -16.46 -3.27
C THR A 827 34.61 -15.32 -2.60
N LEU A 828 35.80 -15.61 -2.06
CA LEU A 828 36.69 -14.60 -1.46
C LEU A 828 37.23 -13.64 -2.53
N ASP A 829 37.62 -14.16 -3.70
CA ASP A 829 38.13 -13.36 -4.81
C ASP A 829 37.09 -12.40 -5.41
N MET A 830 35.79 -12.70 -5.28
CA MET A 830 34.72 -11.80 -5.73
C MET A 830 34.63 -10.51 -4.90
N LEU A 831 35.10 -10.52 -3.65
CA LEU A 831 34.89 -9.39 -2.74
C LEU A 831 35.52 -8.11 -3.30
N VAL A 832 36.81 -8.14 -3.64
CA VAL A 832 37.52 -6.93 -4.09
C VAL A 832 36.91 -6.33 -5.38
N PRO A 833 36.66 -7.12 -6.45
CA PRO A 833 35.98 -6.61 -7.65
C PRO A 833 34.58 -6.04 -7.38
N LEU A 834 33.78 -6.68 -6.51
CA LEU A 834 32.43 -6.18 -6.18
C LEU A 834 32.46 -4.88 -5.37
N PHE A 835 33.44 -4.70 -4.49
CA PHE A 835 33.62 -3.43 -3.78
C PHE A 835 34.14 -2.32 -4.70
N ALA A 836 35.03 -2.63 -5.65
CA ALA A 836 35.44 -1.68 -6.69
C ALA A 836 34.24 -1.26 -7.57
N LEU A 837 33.37 -2.20 -7.94
CA LEU A 837 32.14 -1.91 -8.66
C LEU A 837 31.16 -1.07 -7.84
N LEU A 838 30.99 -1.38 -6.55
CA LEU A 838 30.15 -0.60 -5.64
C LEU A 838 30.66 0.84 -5.52
N GLU A 839 31.98 1.03 -5.39
CA GLU A 839 32.58 2.36 -5.35
C GLU A 839 32.28 3.17 -6.62
N PHE A 840 32.39 2.55 -7.80
CA PHE A 840 32.01 3.19 -9.05
C PHE A 840 30.53 3.57 -9.09
N CYS A 841 29.65 2.68 -8.64
CA CYS A 841 28.21 2.94 -8.65
C CYS A 841 27.81 4.07 -7.70
N ILE A 842 28.51 4.23 -6.57
CA ILE A 842 28.27 5.33 -5.62
C ILE A 842 28.74 6.67 -6.19
N LYS A 843 29.82 6.68 -6.98
CA LYS A 843 30.35 7.90 -7.62
C LYS A 843 29.44 8.42 -8.74
N ASP A 844 28.77 7.54 -9.49
CA ASP A 844 27.92 7.90 -10.63
C ASP A 844 26.41 7.75 -10.29
N PRO A 845 25.65 8.86 -10.17
CA PRO A 845 24.22 8.81 -9.90
C PRO A 845 23.37 8.00 -10.90
N HIS A 846 23.85 7.83 -12.15
CA HIS A 846 23.15 7.03 -13.16
C HIS A 846 23.24 5.51 -12.90
N GLN A 847 24.14 5.07 -12.01
CA GLN A 847 24.36 3.65 -11.69
C GLN A 847 23.57 3.16 -10.48
N LYS A 848 22.65 3.96 -9.91
CA LYS A 848 21.83 3.55 -8.74
C LYS A 848 21.16 2.17 -8.87
N PRO A 849 20.57 1.78 -10.03
CA PRO A 849 20.00 0.45 -10.18
C PRO A 849 21.04 -0.68 -10.02
N LEU A 850 22.26 -0.46 -10.54
CA LEU A 850 23.37 -1.40 -10.40
C LEU A 850 23.92 -1.40 -8.97
N GLU A 851 24.00 -0.24 -8.31
CA GLU A 851 24.39 -0.10 -6.90
C GLU A 851 23.54 -1.01 -6.00
N HIS A 852 22.21 -0.92 -6.14
CA HIS A 852 21.27 -1.74 -5.37
C HIS A 852 21.52 -3.24 -5.61
N ARG A 853 21.78 -3.63 -6.85
CA ARG A 853 22.03 -5.03 -7.20
C ARG A 853 23.36 -5.54 -6.65
N VAL A 854 24.42 -4.74 -6.69
CA VAL A 854 25.74 -5.09 -6.11
C VAL A 854 25.66 -5.21 -4.59
N ARG A 855 24.98 -4.27 -3.91
CA ARG A 855 24.76 -4.36 -2.45
C ARG A 855 24.01 -5.63 -2.07
N ASN A 856 22.99 -6.03 -2.84
CA ASN A 856 22.27 -7.27 -2.63
C ASN A 856 23.16 -8.51 -2.85
N CYS A 857 24.02 -8.48 -3.88
CA CYS A 857 25.00 -9.54 -4.14
C CYS A 857 25.99 -9.70 -2.98
N LEU A 858 26.58 -8.60 -2.49
CA LEU A 858 27.47 -8.61 -1.32
C LEU A 858 26.77 -9.13 -0.05
N LYS A 859 25.49 -8.77 0.15
CA LYS A 859 24.67 -9.27 1.27
C LYS A 859 24.37 -10.77 1.15
N LYS A 860 24.14 -11.30 -0.06
CA LYS A 860 24.00 -12.74 -0.28
C LYS A 860 25.32 -13.46 -0.04
N LEU A 861 26.41 -12.93 -0.58
CA LEU A 861 27.77 -13.45 -0.42
C LEU A 861 28.15 -13.59 1.07
N SER A 862 27.94 -12.53 1.86
CA SER A 862 28.28 -12.54 3.30
C SER A 862 27.46 -13.52 4.14
N LYS A 863 26.36 -14.07 3.58
CA LYS A 863 25.47 -15.05 4.21
C LYS A 863 25.73 -16.48 3.76
N VAL A 864 26.63 -16.73 2.80
CA VAL A 864 26.98 -18.08 2.36
C VAL A 864 27.61 -18.85 3.54
N LYS A 865 27.11 -20.07 3.78
CA LYS A 865 27.59 -20.96 4.85
C LYS A 865 28.07 -22.32 4.35
N LYS A 866 27.70 -22.69 3.12
CA LYS A 866 28.00 -23.98 2.51
C LYS A 866 28.86 -23.76 1.28
N PHE A 867 30.03 -24.39 1.26
CA PHE A 867 30.98 -24.31 0.17
C PHE A 867 31.21 -25.69 -0.44
N LYS A 868 31.45 -25.75 -1.75
CA LYS A 868 31.82 -26.99 -2.45
C LYS A 868 33.17 -27.52 -1.99
N ASP A 869 34.13 -26.62 -1.83
CA ASP A 869 35.48 -26.92 -1.38
C ASP A 869 36.09 -25.70 -0.65
N THR A 870 37.10 -25.98 0.18
CA THR A 870 37.93 -24.99 0.89
C THR A 870 39.38 -25.03 0.42
N THR A 871 39.61 -25.55 -0.79
CA THR A 871 40.97 -25.68 -1.34
C THR A 871 41.51 -24.32 -1.75
N ASN A 872 42.82 -24.12 -1.67
CA ASN A 872 43.50 -22.86 -2.00
C ASN A 872 43.09 -21.64 -1.13
N VAL A 873 42.53 -21.87 0.07
CA VAL A 873 42.30 -20.82 1.06
C VAL A 873 43.42 -20.88 2.10
N ASP A 874 44.35 -19.93 2.04
CA ASP A 874 45.42 -19.78 3.00
C ASP A 874 45.34 -18.45 3.77
N ASN A 875 46.19 -18.30 4.79
CA ASN A 875 46.20 -17.09 5.62
C ASN A 875 46.61 -15.85 4.80
N THR A 876 47.45 -16.03 3.78
CA THR A 876 47.89 -14.95 2.90
C THR A 876 46.76 -14.39 2.05
N LEU A 877 45.89 -15.23 1.50
CA LEU A 877 44.72 -14.80 0.73
C LEU A 877 43.75 -14.02 1.61
N LEU A 878 43.39 -14.57 2.77
CA LEU A 878 42.45 -13.91 3.70
C LEU A 878 42.98 -12.57 4.20
N THR A 879 44.24 -12.50 4.60
CA THR A 879 44.86 -11.25 5.06
C THR A 879 45.00 -10.23 3.94
N THR A 880 45.30 -10.67 2.71
CA THR A 880 45.36 -9.79 1.53
C THR A 880 43.99 -9.20 1.20
N VAL A 881 42.94 -10.03 1.14
CA VAL A 881 41.57 -9.56 0.89
C VAL A 881 41.09 -8.65 2.02
N LEU A 882 41.35 -9.00 3.28
CA LEU A 882 40.98 -8.17 4.43
C LEU A 882 41.68 -6.80 4.39
N LYS A 883 42.98 -6.75 4.09
CA LYS A 883 43.73 -5.50 3.92
C LYS A 883 43.15 -4.68 2.77
N ALA A 884 42.94 -5.29 1.60
CA ALA A 884 42.40 -4.60 0.43
C ALA A 884 41.02 -3.97 0.68
N LEU A 885 40.14 -4.63 1.46
CA LEU A 885 38.83 -4.07 1.81
C LEU A 885 38.96 -2.87 2.76
N ILE A 886 39.81 -2.97 3.78
CA ILE A 886 39.95 -1.97 4.85
C ILE A 886 40.78 -0.74 4.40
N GLU A 887 41.76 -0.93 3.51
CA GLU A 887 42.66 0.12 3.05
C GLU A 887 41.94 1.24 2.30
N LYS A 888 41.80 2.42 2.92
CA LYS A 888 41.09 3.58 2.36
C LYS A 888 41.47 3.90 0.89
N GLY A 889 42.72 3.74 0.47
CA GLY A 889 43.17 4.11 -0.88
C GLY A 889 42.87 5.59 -1.19
N GLU A 890 42.43 5.89 -2.42
CA GLU A 890 42.02 7.22 -2.88
C GLU A 890 40.56 7.57 -2.54
N ARG A 891 39.87 6.78 -1.70
CA ARG A 891 38.44 6.95 -1.41
C ARG A 891 38.16 8.23 -0.61
N SER A 892 37.14 8.97 -1.02
CA SER A 892 36.64 10.12 -0.25
C SER A 892 35.96 9.67 1.05
N ALA A 893 35.82 10.57 2.02
CA ALA A 893 35.20 10.25 3.30
C ALA A 893 33.71 9.86 3.17
N SER A 894 32.98 10.45 2.22
CA SER A 894 31.57 10.14 1.96
C SER A 894 31.38 8.74 1.38
N ILE A 895 32.22 8.34 0.41
CA ILE A 895 32.17 7.00 -0.19
C ILE A 895 32.46 5.92 0.86
N CYS A 896 33.46 6.15 1.71
CA CYS A 896 33.74 5.22 2.80
C CYS A 896 32.56 5.09 3.77
N GLN A 897 31.79 6.15 4.02
CA GLN A 897 30.59 6.09 4.84
C GLN A 897 29.49 5.22 4.21
N GLU A 898 29.28 5.36 2.90
CA GLU A 898 28.28 4.61 2.13
C GLU A 898 28.58 3.11 2.02
N ILE A 899 29.87 2.73 2.04
CA ILE A 899 30.31 1.33 1.90
C ILE A 899 30.39 0.59 3.25
N ASN A 900 30.40 1.33 4.37
CA ASN A 900 30.74 0.79 5.70
C ASN A 900 29.86 -0.36 6.18
N ASP A 901 28.57 -0.37 5.85
CA ASP A 901 27.65 -1.44 6.25
C ASP A 901 28.03 -2.77 5.59
N LYS A 902 28.27 -2.75 4.27
CA LYS A 902 28.69 -3.92 3.48
C LYS A 902 30.11 -4.33 3.84
N LEU A 903 31.00 -3.35 4.08
CA LEU A 903 32.36 -3.60 4.57
C LEU A 903 32.33 -4.43 5.86
N ALA A 904 31.56 -4.00 6.86
CA ALA A 904 31.45 -4.69 8.13
C ALA A 904 30.88 -6.12 7.98
N GLU A 905 29.84 -6.30 7.14
CA GLU A 905 29.27 -7.62 6.83
C GLU A 905 30.30 -8.56 6.19
N CYS A 906 31.06 -8.08 5.19
CA CYS A 906 32.03 -8.89 4.45
C CYS A 906 33.28 -9.20 5.28
N CYS A 907 33.78 -8.23 6.06
CA CYS A 907 34.90 -8.46 6.99
C CYS A 907 34.53 -9.47 8.10
N THR A 908 33.28 -9.46 8.56
CA THR A 908 32.75 -10.48 9.49
C THR A 908 32.66 -11.85 8.81
N PHE A 909 32.26 -11.89 7.53
CA PHE A 909 32.23 -13.11 6.72
C PHE A 909 33.63 -13.72 6.50
N LEU A 910 34.66 -12.90 6.27
CA LEU A 910 36.05 -13.36 6.16
C LEU A 910 36.52 -14.11 7.40
N ILE A 911 36.20 -13.61 8.60
CA ILE A 911 36.52 -14.29 9.85
C ILE A 911 35.77 -15.62 9.96
N ARG A 912 34.51 -15.69 9.54
CA ARG A 912 33.76 -16.96 9.52
C ARG A 912 34.40 -17.99 8.60
N CYS A 913 34.88 -17.57 7.42
CA CYS A 913 35.60 -18.44 6.49
C CYS A 913 36.91 -18.94 7.13
N MET A 914 37.68 -18.06 7.77
CA MET A 914 38.89 -18.42 8.52
C MET A 914 38.60 -19.48 9.61
N GLN A 915 37.53 -19.28 10.40
CA GLN A 915 37.13 -20.24 11.44
C GLN A 915 36.68 -21.59 10.88
N GLN A 916 36.14 -21.62 9.66
CA GLN A 916 35.71 -22.86 9.00
C GLN A 916 36.89 -23.69 8.48
N VAL A 917 38.01 -23.03 8.12
CA VAL A 917 39.24 -23.69 7.61
C VAL A 917 40.28 -23.93 8.73
N ASP A 918 40.02 -23.43 9.94
CA ASP A 918 40.90 -23.58 11.13
C ASP A 918 42.32 -23.02 10.91
N LEU A 919 42.39 -21.80 10.36
CA LEU A 919 43.65 -21.10 10.08
C LEU A 919 44.14 -20.27 11.28
N SER A 920 45.44 -19.92 11.28
CA SER A 920 46.05 -19.04 12.29
C SER A 920 45.33 -17.69 12.36
N ILE A 921 45.08 -17.22 13.58
CA ILE A 921 44.38 -15.97 13.84
C ILE A 921 45.32 -14.77 13.96
N GLU A 922 46.63 -14.98 14.16
CA GLU A 922 47.58 -13.92 14.57
C GLU A 922 47.60 -12.74 13.61
N ASP A 923 47.84 -12.98 12.32
CA ASP A 923 47.91 -11.92 11.30
C ASP A 923 46.58 -11.14 11.16
N VAL A 924 45.45 -11.83 11.28
CA VAL A 924 44.11 -11.21 11.20
C VAL A 924 43.83 -10.37 12.45
N VAL A 925 44.19 -10.87 13.64
CA VAL A 925 44.06 -10.13 14.89
C VAL A 925 44.91 -8.86 14.87
N ASP A 926 46.14 -8.93 14.36
CA ASP A 926 47.02 -7.77 14.23
C ASP A 926 46.43 -6.71 13.30
N ILE A 927 45.89 -7.10 12.13
CA ILE A 927 45.17 -6.17 11.23
C ILE A 927 44.01 -5.48 11.97
N TYR A 928 43.18 -6.23 12.69
CA TYR A 928 42.08 -5.63 13.45
C TYR A 928 42.58 -4.75 14.60
N ALA A 929 43.66 -5.13 15.29
CA ALA A 929 44.23 -4.38 16.40
C ALA A 929 44.85 -3.05 15.93
N GLU A 930 45.57 -3.05 14.80
CA GLU A 930 46.11 -1.84 14.17
C GLU A 930 44.99 -0.87 13.76
N ASN A 931 43.95 -1.39 13.10
CA ASN A 931 42.82 -0.57 12.65
C ASN A 931 41.95 -0.08 13.81
N LEU A 932 41.79 -0.88 14.87
CA LEU A 932 41.13 -0.47 16.11
C LEU A 932 41.92 0.63 16.81
N THR A 933 43.24 0.49 16.89
CA THR A 933 44.13 1.53 17.42
C THR A 933 44.00 2.82 16.64
N ALA A 934 44.01 2.74 15.30
CA ALA A 934 43.83 3.88 14.41
C ALA A 934 42.45 4.55 14.62
N PHE A 935 41.37 3.78 14.75
CA PHE A 935 40.02 4.28 15.02
C PHE A 935 39.92 5.12 16.30
N PHE A 936 40.64 4.73 17.36
CA PHE A 936 40.60 5.44 18.64
C PHE A 936 41.62 6.58 18.76
N LYS A 937 42.82 6.44 18.19
CA LYS A 937 43.92 7.39 18.37
C LYS A 937 44.06 8.41 17.23
N LYS A 938 43.68 8.07 15.99
CA LYS A 938 43.77 9.00 14.84
C LYS A 938 42.49 9.83 14.73
N ARG A 939 42.64 11.15 14.52
CA ARG A 939 41.50 12.09 14.42
C ARG A 939 40.77 11.99 13.09
N ASP A 940 41.46 11.53 12.05
CA ASP A 940 41.07 11.44 10.63
C ASP A 940 40.69 10.01 10.20
N CYS A 941 40.46 9.09 11.14
CA CYS A 941 40.06 7.73 10.82
C CYS A 941 38.64 7.67 10.25
N VAL A 942 38.52 7.17 9.02
CA VAL A 942 37.27 7.07 8.25
C VAL A 942 36.52 5.77 8.54
N LEU A 943 37.14 4.80 9.23
CA LEU A 943 36.51 3.54 9.60
C LEU A 943 35.35 3.76 10.59
N SER A 944 34.26 3.03 10.38
CA SER A 944 33.11 3.01 11.29
C SER A 944 33.29 2.02 12.44
N SER A 945 32.66 2.29 13.59
CA SER A 945 32.59 1.32 14.69
C SER A 945 31.87 0.03 14.29
N MET A 946 31.04 0.06 13.24
CA MET A 946 30.32 -1.10 12.70
C MET A 946 31.25 -2.24 12.31
N LEU A 947 32.45 -1.94 11.79
CA LEU A 947 33.45 -2.94 11.41
C LEU A 947 33.79 -3.86 12.59
N PHE A 948 33.93 -3.29 13.79
CA PHE A 948 34.29 -4.02 15.00
C PHE A 948 33.08 -4.68 15.67
N LYS A 949 31.89 -4.09 15.55
CA LYS A 949 30.65 -4.63 16.14
C LYS A 949 30.37 -6.06 15.66
N GLY A 950 30.44 -6.31 14.35
CA GLY A 950 30.15 -7.62 13.76
C GLY A 950 31.08 -8.72 14.26
N VAL A 951 32.36 -8.41 14.41
CA VAL A 951 33.40 -9.34 14.86
C VAL A 951 33.27 -9.69 16.34
N LEU A 952 32.96 -8.71 17.19
CA LEU A 952 32.74 -8.92 18.64
C LEU A 952 31.50 -9.78 18.93
N GLN A 953 30.55 -9.86 18.00
CA GLN A 953 29.39 -10.75 18.07
C GLN A 953 29.70 -12.19 17.66
N LEU A 954 30.85 -12.46 17.03
CA LEU A 954 31.27 -13.82 16.68
C LEU A 954 31.90 -14.54 17.87
N CYS A 955 31.86 -15.88 17.84
CA CYS A 955 32.62 -16.70 18.78
C CYS A 955 34.07 -16.88 18.29
N TRP A 956 34.84 -15.79 18.18
CA TRP A 956 36.20 -15.79 17.64
C TRP A 956 37.25 -15.47 18.71
N GLU A 957 38.27 -16.32 18.84
CA GLU A 957 39.31 -16.21 19.88
C GLU A 957 40.03 -14.84 19.87
N GLY A 958 40.24 -14.26 18.68
CA GLY A 958 40.87 -12.96 18.52
C GLY A 958 40.20 -11.81 19.29
N ASN A 959 38.93 -11.98 19.68
CA ASN A 959 38.21 -11.03 20.51
C ASN A 959 38.88 -10.81 21.88
N TRP A 960 39.61 -11.78 22.44
CA TRP A 960 40.31 -11.58 23.72
C TRP A 960 41.37 -10.47 23.65
N GLN A 961 42.11 -10.39 22.54
CA GLN A 961 43.12 -9.35 22.32
C GLN A 961 42.46 -7.99 22.02
N LEU A 962 41.43 -7.98 21.16
CA LEU A 962 40.71 -6.75 20.82
C LEU A 962 40.00 -6.12 22.02
N VAL A 963 39.35 -6.93 22.86
CA VAL A 963 38.65 -6.44 24.07
C VAL A 963 39.64 -5.92 25.10
N SER A 964 40.83 -6.51 25.22
CA SER A 964 41.89 -5.99 26.09
C SER A 964 42.30 -4.57 25.68
N LEU A 965 42.39 -4.29 24.38
CA LEU A 965 42.63 -2.94 23.86
C LEU A 965 41.44 -2.00 24.13
N LEU A 966 40.19 -2.46 23.94
CA LEU A 966 38.98 -1.68 24.21
C LEU A 966 38.86 -1.24 25.67
N VAL A 967 39.22 -2.11 26.62
CA VAL A 967 39.25 -1.76 28.04
C VAL A 967 40.24 -0.62 28.29
N ASN A 968 41.41 -0.63 27.65
CA ASN A 968 42.36 0.47 27.78
C ASN A 968 41.81 1.76 27.14
N TYR A 969 41.25 1.71 25.93
CA TYR A 969 40.74 2.89 25.24
C TYR A 969 39.50 3.51 25.89
N ALA A 970 38.67 2.71 26.57
CA ALA A 970 37.49 3.21 27.27
C ALA A 970 37.84 4.19 28.42
N PHE A 971 39.04 4.09 28.99
CA PHE A 971 39.46 4.88 30.15
C PHE A 971 40.75 5.69 29.93
N ASP A 972 41.34 5.67 28.74
CA ASP A 972 42.54 6.44 28.39
C ASP A 972 42.25 7.94 28.33
N SER A 973 42.88 8.70 29.24
CA SER A 973 42.71 10.16 29.39
C SER A 973 43.05 10.97 28.12
N SER A 974 43.84 10.41 27.19
CA SER A 974 44.22 11.05 25.92
C SER A 974 43.14 10.97 24.82
N ILE A 975 42.15 10.09 24.98
CA ILE A 975 41.08 9.83 23.99
C ILE A 975 39.85 10.68 24.33
N ARG A 976 39.15 11.25 23.33
CA ARG A 976 37.95 12.06 23.57
C ARG A 976 36.80 11.23 24.15
N TYR A 977 35.99 11.80 25.04
CA TYR A 977 34.84 11.11 25.68
C TYR A 977 33.86 10.48 24.68
N PHE A 978 33.65 11.08 23.50
CA PHE A 978 32.82 10.49 22.45
C PHE A 978 33.36 9.13 21.98
N ARG A 979 34.67 9.05 21.70
CA ARG A 979 35.34 7.80 21.31
C ARG A 979 35.36 6.82 22.49
N ARG A 980 35.67 7.27 23.72
CA ARG A 980 35.58 6.40 24.91
C ARG A 980 34.19 5.79 25.10
N SER A 981 33.13 6.57 24.84
CA SER A 981 31.75 6.07 24.87
C SER A 981 31.50 4.99 23.81
N GLN A 982 32.12 5.07 22.63
CA GLN A 982 32.07 4.01 21.61
C GLN A 982 32.85 2.76 22.04
N ALA A 983 33.96 2.90 22.78
CA ALA A 983 34.66 1.74 23.36
C ALA A 983 33.76 0.99 24.35
N LEU A 984 33.05 1.71 25.22
CA LEU A 984 32.06 1.10 26.14
C LEU A 984 30.91 0.41 25.39
N GLU A 985 30.43 0.99 24.29
CA GLU A 985 29.42 0.38 23.43
C GLU A 985 29.90 -0.94 22.81
N LEU A 986 31.16 -1.00 22.34
CA LEU A 986 31.77 -2.22 21.83
C LEU A 986 31.98 -3.28 22.94
N LEU A 987 32.37 -2.86 24.14
CA LEU A 987 32.46 -3.75 25.31
C LEU A 987 31.08 -4.32 25.69
N ILE A 988 30.02 -3.51 25.65
CA ILE A 988 28.64 -3.96 25.87
C ILE A 988 28.27 -5.07 24.88
N ILE A 989 28.60 -4.91 23.61
CA ILE A 989 28.32 -5.90 22.56
C ILE A 989 29.05 -7.22 22.85
N PHE A 990 30.34 -7.14 23.23
CA PHE A 990 31.12 -8.31 23.61
C PHE A 990 30.53 -9.05 24.82
N TYR A 991 30.20 -8.33 25.90
CA TYR A 991 29.67 -8.97 27.12
C TYR A 991 28.24 -9.51 26.97
N ASN A 992 27.47 -9.02 25.99
CA ASN A 992 26.19 -9.61 25.62
C ASN A 992 26.33 -10.91 24.79
N ASN A 993 27.53 -11.24 24.30
CA ASN A 993 27.80 -12.46 23.56
C ASN A 993 27.98 -13.67 24.51
N ASN A 994 26.87 -14.09 25.14
CA ASN A 994 26.85 -15.18 26.11
C ASN A 994 27.41 -16.49 25.56
N ARG A 995 27.26 -16.74 24.25
CA ARG A 995 27.79 -17.94 23.60
C ARG A 995 29.32 -17.98 23.66
N PHE A 996 29.99 -16.86 23.36
CA PHE A 996 31.45 -16.76 23.47
C PHE A 996 31.90 -16.94 24.92
N LEU A 997 31.29 -16.19 25.85
CA LEU A 997 31.66 -16.23 27.28
C LEU A 997 31.50 -17.64 27.88
N ASN A 998 30.41 -18.35 27.54
CA ASN A 998 30.15 -19.71 28.05
C ASN A 998 31.07 -20.77 27.41
N MET A 999 31.36 -20.64 26.11
CA MET A 999 32.23 -21.56 25.38
C MET A 999 33.64 -21.56 25.98
N TYR A 1000 34.21 -20.37 26.21
CA TYR A 1000 35.58 -20.27 26.75
C TYR A 1000 35.66 -20.34 28.29
N ALA A 1001 34.54 -20.22 29.01
CA ALA A 1001 34.49 -20.47 30.46
C ALA A 1001 34.56 -21.96 30.81
N SER A 1002 34.25 -22.87 29.87
CA SER A 1002 34.15 -24.31 30.11
C SER A 1002 35.28 -25.15 29.51
N CYS A 1003 36.10 -24.58 28.61
CA CYS A 1003 37.05 -25.35 27.79
C CYS A 1003 38.54 -25.27 28.19
N ASP A 1004 39.05 -24.16 28.74
CA ASP A 1004 40.50 -24.01 29.00
C ASP A 1004 40.82 -22.98 30.11
N LYS A 1005 41.76 -23.32 31.01
CA LYS A 1005 42.20 -22.46 32.13
C LYS A 1005 42.85 -21.16 31.64
N LYS A 1006 43.49 -21.18 30.48
CA LYS A 1006 44.14 -20.01 29.85
C LYS A 1006 43.18 -18.84 29.64
N TYR A 1007 41.97 -19.09 29.12
CA TYR A 1007 41.01 -18.02 28.81
C TYR A 1007 40.28 -17.53 30.05
N VAL A 1008 40.08 -18.39 31.06
CA VAL A 1008 39.58 -17.97 32.37
C VAL A 1008 40.58 -16.99 33.00
N ASP A 1009 41.88 -17.30 32.99
CA ASP A 1009 42.92 -16.40 33.50
C ASP A 1009 43.00 -15.07 32.73
N MET A 1010 42.85 -15.10 31.39
CA MET A 1010 42.78 -13.89 30.56
C MET A 1010 41.55 -13.04 30.91
N ARG A 1011 40.38 -13.68 31.09
CA ARG A 1011 39.14 -13.00 31.47
C ARG A 1011 39.23 -12.36 32.85
N ILE A 1012 39.83 -13.07 33.83
CA ILE A 1012 40.07 -12.52 35.17
C ILE A 1012 40.92 -11.26 35.06
N LYS A 1013 42.06 -11.31 34.36
CA LYS A 1013 42.93 -10.13 34.17
C LYS A 1013 42.18 -8.95 33.55
N LEU A 1014 41.40 -9.22 32.50
CA LEU A 1014 40.62 -8.22 31.79
C LEU A 1014 39.55 -7.58 32.68
N GLU A 1015 38.75 -8.39 33.38
CA GLU A 1015 37.71 -7.93 34.29
C GLU A 1015 38.30 -7.19 35.52
N THR A 1016 39.46 -7.61 36.03
CA THR A 1016 40.17 -6.90 37.11
C THR A 1016 40.62 -5.50 36.67
N ILE A 1017 41.20 -5.38 35.46
CA ILE A 1017 41.58 -4.08 34.90
C ILE A 1017 40.35 -3.20 34.69
N LEU A 1018 39.27 -3.76 34.13
CA LEU A 1018 38.01 -3.06 33.92
C LEU A 1018 37.38 -2.58 35.24
N CYS A 1019 37.36 -3.42 36.27
CA CYS A 1019 36.87 -3.09 37.61
C CYS A 1019 37.68 -1.95 38.22
N LYS A 1020 39.03 -2.05 38.18
CA LYS A 1020 39.92 -1.00 38.68
C LYS A 1020 39.69 0.34 37.95
N ASN A 1021 39.72 0.34 36.63
CA ASN A 1021 39.54 1.55 35.82
C ASN A 1021 38.17 2.19 36.06
N THR A 1022 37.11 1.38 36.25
CA THR A 1022 35.77 1.88 36.58
C THR A 1022 35.77 2.60 37.92
N ILE A 1023 36.35 1.99 38.95
CA ILE A 1023 36.45 2.56 40.29
C ILE A 1023 37.22 3.87 40.27
N ASP A 1024 38.39 3.88 39.62
CA ASP A 1024 39.25 5.05 39.52
C ASP A 1024 38.56 6.19 38.76
N THR A 1025 37.88 5.88 37.65
CA THR A 1025 37.13 6.87 36.86
C THR A 1025 35.95 7.47 37.63
N LEU A 1026 35.18 6.65 38.34
CA LEU A 1026 34.05 7.15 39.14
C LEU A 1026 34.54 8.01 40.31
N ARG A 1027 35.67 7.67 40.95
CA ARG A 1027 36.30 8.52 41.99
C ARG A 1027 36.80 9.84 41.41
N GLU A 1028 37.54 9.80 40.30
CA GLU A 1028 38.02 11.01 39.62
C GLU A 1028 36.88 11.97 39.29
N LEU A 1029 35.75 11.44 38.81
CA LEU A 1029 34.55 12.24 38.52
C LEU A 1029 33.83 12.77 39.77
N CYS A 1030 34.02 12.16 40.95
CA CYS A 1030 33.58 12.70 42.23
C CYS A 1030 34.51 13.84 42.69
N ASP A 1031 35.82 13.64 42.58
CA ASP A 1031 36.85 14.58 43.06
C ASP A 1031 36.87 15.88 42.23
N GLN A 1032 36.60 15.81 40.92
CA GLN A 1032 36.43 16.98 40.05
C GLN A 1032 35.25 17.88 40.45
N HIS A 1033 34.29 17.37 41.23
CA HIS A 1033 33.18 18.14 41.79
C HIS A 1033 33.53 18.72 43.17
N ALA A 1034 34.31 18.01 43.99
CA ALA A 1034 34.76 18.47 45.29
C ALA A 1034 35.73 19.67 45.22
N SER A 1035 36.52 19.80 44.14
CA SER A 1035 37.46 20.92 43.97
C SER A 1035 36.81 22.24 43.51
N LYS A 1036 35.49 22.27 43.24
CA LYS A 1036 34.79 23.49 42.77
C LYS A 1036 34.11 24.29 43.87
N ASP A 1037 34.03 23.78 45.10
CA ASP A 1037 33.48 24.49 46.25
C ASP A 1037 34.51 25.35 47.02
N GLY A 1038 35.73 25.49 46.50
CA GLY A 1038 36.73 26.39 47.05
C GLY A 1038 37.76 26.82 46.00
N GLN A 1039 37.66 28.08 45.58
CA GLN A 1039 38.53 28.81 44.63
C GLN A 1039 38.27 28.59 43.12
N SER A 1040 37.97 29.72 42.49
CA SER A 1040 37.80 29.93 41.06
C SER A 1040 39.06 29.54 40.26
N THR A 1041 38.93 28.58 39.34
CA THR A 1041 39.66 28.56 38.05
C THR A 1041 38.81 27.85 37.00
N SER A 1042 38.86 28.37 35.78
CA SER A 1042 37.94 28.12 34.67
C SER A 1042 37.89 26.68 34.17
N CYS A 1043 36.68 26.17 33.92
CA CYS A 1043 36.40 25.25 32.79
C CYS A 1043 34.97 25.50 32.32
N ASN A 1044 34.82 26.41 31.36
CA ASN A 1044 33.62 26.56 30.53
C ASN A 1044 33.50 25.31 29.64
N GLY A 1045 32.94 24.22 30.17
CA GLY A 1045 32.55 23.08 29.35
C GLY A 1045 31.25 23.42 28.62
N THR A 1046 31.27 23.46 27.28
CA THR A 1046 30.09 23.72 26.46
C THR A 1046 28.98 22.70 26.79
N GLY A 1047 27.70 23.06 26.61
CA GLY A 1047 26.58 22.14 26.87
C GLY A 1047 26.66 20.79 26.13
N ILE A 1048 27.48 20.72 25.07
CA ILE A 1048 27.78 19.52 24.29
C ILE A 1048 28.72 18.57 25.05
N GLU A 1049 29.78 19.07 25.69
CA GLU A 1049 30.72 18.24 26.45
C GLU A 1049 30.04 17.54 27.64
N ARG A 1050 29.13 18.26 28.32
CA ARG A 1050 28.32 17.69 29.40
C ARG A 1050 27.39 16.58 28.88
N LYS A 1051 26.79 16.73 27.69
CA LYS A 1051 25.97 15.69 27.06
C LYS A 1051 26.79 14.46 26.68
N ILE A 1052 27.99 14.65 26.13
CA ILE A 1052 28.89 13.54 25.75
C ILE A 1052 29.36 12.77 26.99
N LEU A 1053 29.73 13.47 28.07
CA LEU A 1053 30.10 12.85 29.34
C LEU A 1053 28.92 12.05 29.93
N GLN A 1054 27.70 12.60 29.91
CA GLN A 1054 26.50 11.90 30.37
C GLN A 1054 26.18 10.66 29.54
N LYS A 1055 26.44 10.68 28.22
CA LYS A 1055 26.34 9.51 27.35
C LYS A 1055 27.38 8.44 27.71
N PHE A 1056 28.63 8.83 27.96
CA PHE A 1056 29.67 7.92 28.45
C PHE A 1056 29.25 7.23 29.77
N ILE A 1057 28.75 8.00 30.74
CA ILE A 1057 28.27 7.48 32.03
C ILE A 1057 27.09 6.51 31.86
N SER A 1058 26.14 6.81 30.97
CA SER A 1058 25.02 5.91 30.67
C SER A 1058 25.48 4.56 30.10
N HIS A 1059 26.46 4.57 29.19
CA HIS A 1059 27.06 3.33 28.68
C HIS A 1059 27.85 2.59 29.77
N LEU A 1060 28.57 3.32 30.64
CA LEU A 1060 29.31 2.70 31.74
C LEU A 1060 28.38 1.95 32.69
N PHE A 1061 27.24 2.56 33.08
CA PHE A 1061 26.23 1.89 33.91
C PHE A 1061 25.60 0.68 33.21
N SER A 1062 25.36 0.80 31.90
CA SER A 1062 24.83 -0.32 31.10
C SER A 1062 25.82 -1.48 31.00
N LEU A 1063 27.11 -1.20 30.83
CA LEU A 1063 28.18 -2.20 30.83
C LEU A 1063 28.26 -2.91 32.18
N LEU A 1064 28.28 -2.16 33.29
CA LEU A 1064 28.31 -2.75 34.64
C LEU A 1064 27.13 -3.68 34.90
N ARG A 1065 25.95 -3.31 34.40
CA ARG A 1065 24.74 -4.12 34.53
C ARG A 1065 24.89 -5.47 33.82
N ILE A 1066 25.40 -5.45 32.60
CA ILE A 1066 25.59 -6.66 31.78
C ILE A 1066 26.68 -7.55 32.39
N VAL A 1067 27.81 -6.96 32.77
CA VAL A 1067 28.90 -7.71 33.41
C VAL A 1067 28.44 -8.35 34.70
N HIS A 1068 27.64 -7.67 35.54
CA HIS A 1068 27.13 -8.22 36.79
C HIS A 1068 26.35 -9.54 36.61
N VAL A 1069 25.67 -9.77 35.48
CA VAL A 1069 24.93 -11.03 35.22
C VAL A 1069 25.87 -12.24 35.19
N HIS A 1070 27.07 -12.07 34.63
CA HIS A 1070 27.99 -13.16 34.30
C HIS A 1070 29.41 -12.95 34.88
N HIS A 1071 29.56 -12.08 35.88
CA HIS A 1071 30.86 -11.66 36.41
C HIS A 1071 31.63 -12.81 37.06
N LEU A 1072 32.96 -12.74 37.02
CA LEU A 1072 33.80 -13.63 37.82
C LEU A 1072 33.97 -13.03 39.23
N PRO A 1073 33.56 -13.72 40.31
CA PRO A 1073 33.67 -13.20 41.69
C PRO A 1073 35.10 -12.84 42.11
N GLN A 1074 36.10 -13.42 41.44
CA GLN A 1074 37.53 -13.19 41.69
C GLN A 1074 38.03 -11.85 41.12
N ALA A 1075 37.29 -11.24 40.20
CA ALA A 1075 37.73 -10.04 39.49
C ALA A 1075 36.99 -8.75 39.90
N TRP A 1076 35.80 -8.86 40.50
CA TRP A 1076 34.92 -7.73 40.84
C TRP A 1076 34.68 -7.58 42.34
N ASP A 1077 34.98 -6.41 42.89
CA ASP A 1077 34.53 -6.00 44.23
C ASP A 1077 33.29 -5.13 44.12
N TRP A 1078 32.12 -5.78 44.10
CA TRP A 1078 30.84 -5.10 43.98
C TRP A 1078 30.48 -4.25 45.20
N GLN A 1079 31.07 -4.50 46.38
CA GLN A 1079 30.83 -3.66 47.56
C GLN A 1079 31.51 -2.30 47.39
N VAL A 1080 32.77 -2.29 46.94
CA VAL A 1080 33.49 -1.05 46.63
C VAL A 1080 32.79 -0.28 45.50
N ILE A 1081 32.33 -0.97 44.46
CA ILE A 1081 31.59 -0.34 43.35
C ILE A 1081 30.29 0.29 43.83
N LYS A 1082 29.50 -0.38 44.70
CA LYS A 1082 28.28 0.22 45.28
C LYS A 1082 28.58 1.48 46.06
N THR A 1083 29.63 1.49 46.88
CA THR A 1083 30.05 2.66 47.67
C THR A 1083 30.41 3.82 46.76
N VAL A 1084 31.23 3.57 45.72
CA VAL A 1084 31.66 4.62 44.78
C VAL A 1084 30.50 5.09 43.89
N LEU A 1085 29.58 4.21 43.45
CA LEU A 1085 28.37 4.59 42.71
C LEU A 1085 27.42 5.46 43.54
N THR A 1086 27.28 5.17 44.83
CA THR A 1086 26.44 5.94 45.76
C THR A 1086 27.02 7.33 45.99
N ALA A 1087 28.34 7.43 46.19
CA ALA A 1087 29.05 8.70 46.27
C ALA A 1087 28.95 9.51 44.97
N TYR A 1088 29.09 8.86 43.82
CA TYR A 1088 28.94 9.50 42.53
C TYR A 1088 27.52 10.06 42.31
N ARG A 1089 26.49 9.29 42.69
CA ARG A 1089 25.08 9.69 42.53
C ARG A 1089 24.68 10.85 43.43
N SER A 1090 25.22 10.94 44.65
CA SER A 1090 24.93 12.03 45.57
C SER A 1090 25.55 13.36 45.13
N GLN A 1091 26.65 13.33 44.38
CA GLN A 1091 27.40 14.52 43.95
C GLN A 1091 27.09 14.97 42.51
N ASN A 1092 26.52 14.11 41.65
CA ASN A 1092 26.30 14.40 40.23
C ASN A 1092 24.83 14.32 39.79
N ASN A 1093 24.39 15.29 38.97
CA ASN A 1093 23.09 15.27 38.30
C ASN A 1093 23.15 14.48 36.99
N LEU A 1094 22.30 13.45 36.88
CA LEU A 1094 22.21 12.56 35.73
C LEU A 1094 21.16 12.99 34.69
N SER A 1095 21.47 12.77 33.41
CA SER A 1095 20.51 12.85 32.29
C SER A 1095 19.41 11.78 32.41
N LYS A 1096 18.31 11.91 31.63
CA LYS A 1096 17.20 10.94 31.63
C LYS A 1096 17.71 9.50 31.34
N ASP A 1097 18.58 9.35 30.35
CA ASP A 1097 19.13 8.05 29.94
C ASP A 1097 20.11 7.48 30.97
N ALA A 1098 20.98 8.33 31.53
CA ALA A 1098 21.89 7.90 32.59
C ALA A 1098 21.13 7.53 33.88
N LYS A 1099 20.04 8.24 34.23
CA LYS A 1099 19.14 7.87 35.34
C LYS A 1099 18.49 6.52 35.11
N SER A 1100 17.95 6.28 33.92
CA SER A 1100 17.34 4.98 33.58
C SER A 1100 18.34 3.83 33.68
N ALA A 1101 19.54 4.01 33.10
CA ALA A 1101 20.62 3.01 33.19
C ALA A 1101 21.07 2.77 34.64
N TYR A 1102 21.21 3.82 35.44
CA TYR A 1102 21.54 3.75 36.86
C TYR A 1102 20.46 3.00 37.66
N SER A 1103 19.18 3.34 37.50
CA SER A 1103 18.08 2.67 38.20
C SER A 1103 18.02 1.18 37.86
N LYS A 1104 18.22 0.81 36.58
CA LYS A 1104 18.30 -0.59 36.14
C LYS A 1104 19.49 -1.33 36.75
N LEU A 1105 20.64 -0.68 36.85
CA LEU A 1105 21.84 -1.21 37.50
C LEU A 1105 21.62 -1.45 38.99
N VAL A 1106 21.11 -0.45 39.71
CA VAL A 1106 20.87 -0.51 41.16
C VAL A 1106 19.83 -1.58 41.52
N ALA A 1107 18.77 -1.73 40.72
CA ALA A 1107 17.78 -2.79 40.92
C ALA A 1107 18.41 -4.21 40.86
N GLN A 1108 19.51 -4.37 40.12
CA GLN A 1108 20.16 -5.66 39.89
C GLN A 1108 21.29 -5.96 40.87
N ILE A 1109 22.04 -4.94 41.32
CA ILE A 1109 23.14 -5.11 42.28
C ILE A 1109 22.64 -4.99 43.74
N GLY A 1110 21.49 -4.33 43.98
CA GLY A 1110 20.88 -4.14 45.30
C GLY A 1110 21.48 -2.97 46.09
N THR A 1111 20.65 -2.19 46.80
CA THR A 1111 21.05 -1.01 47.59
C THR A 1111 21.70 -1.38 48.93
N LEU A 1112 22.73 -0.64 49.33
CA LEU A 1112 23.09 -0.51 50.75
C LEU A 1112 22.02 0.36 51.41
N ASN A 1113 21.30 -0.21 52.39
CA ASN A 1113 20.39 0.56 53.23
C ASN A 1113 21.19 1.59 54.01
N ASP A 1114 20.75 2.85 54.00
CA ASP A 1114 20.99 3.76 55.12
C ASP A 1114 19.65 4.37 55.57
N SER A 1115 19.16 3.78 56.65
CA SER A 1115 18.19 4.33 57.57
C SER A 1115 18.86 5.43 58.41
N SER A 1116 18.66 6.71 58.07
CA SER A 1116 18.57 7.80 59.06
C SER A 1116 18.27 9.15 58.41
N MET A 1117 17.02 9.33 57.98
CA MET A 1117 16.33 10.61 58.21
C MET A 1117 14.82 10.38 58.25
N GLU A 1118 14.36 9.55 59.20
CA GLU A 1118 12.98 9.61 59.67
C GLU A 1118 12.89 10.65 60.78
N ASN A 1119 12.30 11.80 60.46
CA ASN A 1119 11.41 12.56 61.34
C ASN A 1119 10.70 13.63 60.50
N ASN A 1120 9.58 13.24 59.87
CA ASN A 1120 8.28 13.81 60.23
C ASN A 1120 7.12 13.20 59.41
N ILE A 1121 6.28 12.45 60.14
CA ILE A 1121 4.81 12.40 60.08
C ILE A 1121 4.16 11.53 58.98
N THR A 1122 3.93 10.29 59.38
CA THR A 1122 2.70 9.47 59.30
C THR A 1122 1.54 9.88 58.37
N PHE A 1123 1.19 8.92 57.52
CA PHE A 1123 0.04 8.82 56.62
C PHE A 1123 -1.31 8.48 57.33
N LYS A 1124 -2.41 9.10 56.86
CA LYS A 1124 -3.74 8.48 56.53
C LYS A 1124 -4.70 9.56 55.95
N LYS A 1125 -5.12 9.45 54.67
CA LYS A 1125 -6.48 9.06 54.19
C LYS A 1125 -7.63 9.70 55.00
N LEU A 1126 -8.64 10.40 54.47
CA LEU A 1126 -9.36 10.35 53.18
C LEU A 1126 -10.33 11.56 53.08
N THR A 1127 -10.86 11.81 51.89
CA THR A 1127 -12.11 12.52 51.49
C THR A 1127 -12.18 14.06 51.31
N ASN A 1128 -12.82 14.40 50.18
CA ASN A 1128 -13.28 15.69 49.62
C ASN A 1128 -13.88 16.71 50.61
N ILE A 1129 -13.81 18.02 50.26
CA ILE A 1129 -14.94 18.87 49.77
C ILE A 1129 -14.54 20.36 49.71
N SER A 1130 -14.74 20.95 48.52
CA SER A 1130 -15.25 22.28 48.15
C SER A 1130 -15.11 23.54 49.05
N GLN A 1131 -14.62 24.60 48.38
CA GLN A 1131 -15.13 25.99 48.30
C GLN A 1131 -15.10 26.98 49.48
N ASN A 1132 -14.56 28.16 49.12
CA ASN A 1132 -15.14 29.51 49.20
C ASN A 1132 -14.60 30.56 50.21
N ASN A 1133 -14.31 31.72 49.59
CA ASN A 1133 -14.55 33.13 49.99
C ASN A 1133 -13.85 33.68 51.25
N GLY A 1134 -12.99 34.71 51.10
CA GLY A 1134 -13.37 36.15 51.22
C GLY A 1134 -13.01 36.64 52.64
N ARG A 1135 -12.57 37.86 52.97
CA ARG A 1135 -12.82 39.21 52.45
C ARG A 1135 -11.99 40.21 53.31
N GLN A 1136 -11.76 41.42 52.79
CA GLN A 1136 -11.44 42.70 53.50
C GLN A 1136 -10.03 42.82 54.13
N ASN A 1137 -9.31 43.94 54.15
CA ASN A 1137 -9.56 45.36 53.84
C ASN A 1137 -8.20 46.12 53.75
N ASN A 1138 -8.13 47.18 52.91
CA ASN A 1138 -7.50 48.50 53.14
C ASN A 1138 -5.95 48.61 53.33
N VAL A 1139 -5.20 49.61 52.81
CA VAL A 1139 -5.57 50.97 52.34
C VAL A 1139 -4.38 51.69 51.67
N LYS A 1140 -4.70 52.57 50.69
CA LYS A 1140 -4.02 53.80 50.19
C LYS A 1140 -2.70 53.67 49.37
N PHE A 1141 -2.46 54.45 48.31
CA PHE A 1141 -3.14 55.63 47.72
C PHE A 1141 -2.62 55.91 46.29
N GLN A 1142 -3.52 56.42 45.42
CA GLN A 1142 -3.33 57.42 44.33
C GLN A 1142 -2.34 57.13 43.19
N ASN A 1143 -2.57 57.45 41.92
CA ASN A 1143 -3.58 58.24 41.17
C ASN A 1143 -3.42 57.78 39.69
N GLY A 1144 -4.46 57.60 38.88
CA GLY A 1144 -5.22 58.64 38.17
C GLY A 1144 -4.98 58.46 36.65
N LYS A 1145 -5.97 57.96 35.89
CA LYS A 1145 -6.92 58.72 35.02
C LYS A 1145 -6.25 59.22 33.71
N THR A 1146 -6.82 59.13 32.51
CA THR A 1146 -8.22 58.93 32.06
C THR A 1146 -8.22 58.57 30.57
N SER A 1147 -9.25 57.85 30.18
CA SER A 1147 -9.80 57.66 28.84
C SER A 1147 -10.72 58.82 28.41
N GLU A 1148 -10.99 58.90 27.10
CA GLU A 1148 -12.13 59.58 26.40
C GLU A 1148 -12.10 61.12 26.41
N SER A 1149 -12.48 61.89 25.38
CA SER A 1149 -13.29 61.72 24.15
C SER A 1149 -13.20 63.01 23.29
N GLU A 1150 -13.86 63.05 22.10
CA GLU A 1150 -14.22 64.25 21.27
C GLU A 1150 -13.05 64.83 20.43
N GLU A 1151 -13.14 65.32 19.17
CA GLU A 1151 -14.09 66.12 18.35
C GLU A 1151 -13.88 65.72 16.84
N GLU A 1152 -14.85 65.66 15.90
CA GLU A 1152 -15.57 66.75 15.18
C GLU A 1152 -14.60 67.75 14.48
N GLU A 1153 -14.58 68.01 13.16
CA GLU A 1153 -15.57 68.69 12.28
C GLU A 1153 -15.01 68.68 10.82
N GLU A 1154 -15.75 68.33 9.75
CA GLU A 1154 -16.60 69.20 8.87
C GLU A 1154 -15.83 69.89 7.70
N GLU A 1155 -16.34 70.23 6.50
CA GLU A 1155 -17.65 70.13 5.83
C GLU A 1155 -17.55 70.51 4.32
N GLU A 1156 -18.59 70.13 3.54
CA GLU A 1156 -19.26 70.85 2.41
C GLU A 1156 -18.49 71.36 1.16
N LYS A 1157 -19.03 71.51 -0.07
CA LYS A 1157 -20.27 71.18 -0.80
C LYS A 1157 -20.03 71.40 -2.32
N ALA A 1158 -20.99 70.94 -3.12
CA ALA A 1158 -21.32 71.12 -4.55
C ALA A 1158 -20.81 72.40 -5.29
N ASP A 1159 -20.67 72.44 -6.63
CA ASP A 1159 -21.80 72.53 -7.57
C ASP A 1159 -21.41 72.49 -9.08
N LYS A 1160 -22.23 71.86 -9.93
CA LYS A 1160 -22.84 72.40 -11.19
C LYS A 1160 -23.38 71.36 -12.21
N GLN A 1161 -24.71 71.47 -12.43
CA GLN A 1161 -25.49 71.52 -13.69
C GLN A 1161 -25.57 70.32 -14.69
N GLN A 1162 -26.79 69.74 -14.70
CA GLN A 1162 -27.81 69.65 -15.79
C GLN A 1162 -27.51 69.10 -17.21
N GLU A 1163 -28.54 68.37 -17.70
CA GLU A 1163 -28.87 67.91 -19.08
C GLU A 1163 -28.07 66.68 -19.60
N ASN A 1164 -28.66 65.54 -19.98
CA ASN A 1164 -29.79 65.40 -20.90
C ASN A 1164 -30.66 64.16 -20.66
N THR A 1165 -31.89 64.34 -21.15
CA THR A 1165 -33.12 63.56 -21.07
C THR A 1165 -33.13 62.23 -21.85
N HIS A 1166 -34.02 61.34 -21.38
CA HIS A 1166 -34.80 60.37 -22.14
C HIS A 1166 -34.11 59.46 -23.16
N ASP A 1167 -33.77 58.22 -22.74
CA ASP A 1167 -34.17 57.02 -23.53
C ASP A 1167 -34.03 55.63 -22.85
N ASN A 1168 -33.56 55.53 -21.62
CA ASN A 1168 -33.18 54.21 -21.05
C ASN A 1168 -34.23 53.47 -20.19
N ASN A 1169 -35.47 53.95 -20.09
CA ASN A 1169 -36.45 53.36 -19.17
C ASN A 1169 -37.27 52.17 -19.69
N LYS A 1170 -37.13 51.75 -20.96
CA LYS A 1170 -37.79 50.53 -21.48
C LYS A 1170 -36.91 49.27 -21.51
N LYS A 1171 -35.57 49.39 -21.49
CA LYS A 1171 -34.65 48.22 -21.49
C LYS A 1171 -34.29 47.71 -20.08
N LYS A 1172 -34.29 48.56 -19.04
CA LYS A 1172 -33.98 48.15 -17.65
C LYS A 1172 -35.04 47.24 -17.00
N ASN A 1173 -36.31 47.31 -17.43
CA ASN A 1173 -37.36 46.43 -16.87
C ASN A 1173 -37.33 45.00 -17.43
N LYS A 1174 -36.84 44.79 -18.67
CA LYS A 1174 -36.68 43.44 -19.24
C LYS A 1174 -35.48 42.68 -18.66
N SER A 1175 -34.35 43.36 -18.38
CA SER A 1175 -33.19 42.72 -17.71
C SER A 1175 -33.52 42.35 -16.27
N LYS A 1176 -34.09 43.26 -15.46
CA LYS A 1176 -34.50 42.95 -14.08
C LYS A 1176 -35.50 41.78 -13.99
N GLN A 1177 -36.36 41.59 -15.00
CA GLN A 1177 -37.30 40.46 -15.03
C GLN A 1177 -36.64 39.14 -15.45
N LYS A 1178 -35.59 39.19 -16.28
CA LYS A 1178 -34.77 38.03 -16.69
C LYS A 1178 -33.84 37.61 -15.55
N ASP A 1179 -33.22 38.57 -14.86
CA ASP A 1179 -32.37 38.34 -13.70
C ASP A 1179 -33.19 37.82 -12.51
N LYS A 1180 -34.40 38.33 -12.29
CA LYS A 1180 -35.33 37.78 -11.28
C LYS A 1180 -35.84 36.37 -11.63
N LYS A 1181 -35.87 35.99 -12.92
CA LYS A 1181 -36.17 34.61 -13.35
C LYS A 1181 -34.95 33.69 -13.20
N LEU A 1182 -33.74 34.19 -13.48
CA LEU A 1182 -32.48 33.48 -13.28
C LEU A 1182 -32.22 33.23 -11.79
N LEU A 1183 -32.33 34.25 -10.95
CA LEU A 1183 -32.25 34.13 -9.49
C LEU A 1183 -33.33 33.21 -8.92
N LYS A 1184 -34.55 33.18 -9.52
CA LYS A 1184 -35.58 32.20 -9.15
C LYS A 1184 -35.24 30.77 -9.59
N LYS A 1185 -34.54 30.59 -10.70
CA LYS A 1185 -34.09 29.28 -11.20
C LYS A 1185 -32.92 28.77 -10.36
N GLU A 1186 -31.95 29.63 -10.09
CA GLU A 1186 -30.78 29.37 -9.25
C GLU A 1186 -31.19 29.11 -7.80
N ALA A 1187 -32.13 29.89 -7.24
CA ALA A 1187 -32.72 29.60 -5.94
C ALA A 1187 -33.54 28.30 -5.92
N ARG A 1188 -34.11 27.86 -7.05
CA ARG A 1188 -34.77 26.54 -7.16
C ARG A 1188 -33.76 25.40 -7.24
N GLU A 1189 -32.64 25.59 -7.93
CA GLU A 1189 -31.54 24.63 -8.02
C GLU A 1189 -30.78 24.50 -6.69
N LEU A 1190 -30.44 25.62 -6.04
CA LEU A 1190 -29.88 25.63 -4.68
C LEU A 1190 -30.83 25.00 -3.66
N ARG A 1191 -32.14 25.27 -3.75
CA ARG A 1191 -33.14 24.58 -2.91
C ARG A 1191 -33.27 23.10 -3.25
N ALA A 1192 -33.14 22.71 -4.52
CA ALA A 1192 -33.13 21.31 -4.90
C ALA A 1192 -31.87 20.59 -4.36
N LYS A 1193 -30.72 21.28 -4.35
CA LYS A 1193 -29.44 20.82 -3.80
C LYS A 1193 -29.46 20.68 -2.27
N VAL A 1194 -29.98 21.69 -1.56
CA VAL A 1194 -30.22 21.65 -0.10
C VAL A 1194 -31.31 20.63 0.26
N MET A 1195 -32.30 20.42 -0.61
CA MET A 1195 -33.30 19.36 -0.43
C MET A 1195 -32.77 17.96 -0.74
N SER A 1196 -31.74 17.81 -1.58
CA SER A 1196 -31.06 16.54 -1.84
C SER A 1196 -30.05 16.14 -0.77
N GLU A 1197 -29.46 17.08 -0.05
CA GLU A 1197 -28.69 16.81 1.18
C GLU A 1197 -29.56 16.22 2.30
N ASN A 1198 -30.89 16.32 2.21
CA ASN A 1198 -31.83 15.64 3.10
C ASN A 1198 -32.09 14.16 2.69
N LEU A 1199 -31.59 13.69 1.54
CA LEU A 1199 -31.77 12.32 1.05
C LEU A 1199 -30.55 11.42 1.32
N GLU A 1200 -29.35 11.99 1.52
CA GLU A 1200 -28.18 11.25 2.00
C GLU A 1200 -28.44 10.84 3.45
N LEU A 1201 -29.03 9.64 3.61
CA LEU A 1201 -29.35 8.97 4.86
C LEU A 1201 -29.54 9.94 6.03
N PHE A 1202 -30.80 10.21 6.39
CA PHE A 1202 -31.19 10.60 7.75
C PHE A 1202 -30.80 9.48 8.76
N LYS A 1203 -29.50 9.18 8.88
CA LYS A 1203 -28.85 8.45 9.98
C LYS A 1203 -28.85 9.40 11.15
N PHE A 1204 -29.93 9.40 11.91
CA PHE A 1204 -29.88 9.82 13.32
C PHE A 1204 -29.43 8.66 14.22
N SER A 1205 -28.91 7.57 13.64
CA SER A 1205 -28.66 6.28 14.26
C SER A 1205 -27.28 6.15 14.93
N SER A 1206 -26.69 7.23 15.43
CA SER A 1206 -25.41 7.16 16.17
C SER A 1206 -25.58 7.47 17.65
N VAL A 1207 -26.69 7.04 18.25
CA VAL A 1207 -26.81 6.92 19.71
C VAL A 1207 -26.90 5.43 20.04
N ASN A 1208 -25.75 4.75 19.97
CA ASN A 1208 -25.57 3.50 20.72
C ASN A 1208 -25.12 3.92 22.12
N LEU A 1209 -25.97 3.74 23.13
CA LEU A 1209 -25.55 3.74 24.52
C LEU A 1209 -25.15 2.31 24.90
N PRO A 1210 -24.05 2.12 25.64
CA PRO A 1210 -23.60 0.79 26.05
C PRO A 1210 -24.62 0.13 26.99
N GLU A 1211 -25.01 -1.10 26.68
CA GLU A 1211 -25.64 -1.99 27.65
C GLU A 1211 -24.61 -2.28 28.74
N ASN A 1212 -24.79 -1.69 29.92
CA ASN A 1212 -24.06 -2.09 31.12
C ASN A 1212 -25.06 -2.66 32.12
N ASP A 1213 -24.81 -3.92 32.46
CA ASP A 1213 -25.36 -4.69 33.57
C ASP A 1213 -25.40 -3.88 34.87
N VAL A 1214 -26.60 -3.74 35.44
CA VAL A 1214 -26.76 -3.68 36.91
C VAL A 1214 -27.98 -4.53 37.30
N ASN A 1215 -27.69 -5.77 37.67
CA ASN A 1215 -28.52 -6.56 38.57
C ASN A 1215 -28.43 -6.00 39.99
N MET A 1216 -29.57 -5.72 40.64
CA MET A 1216 -29.76 -5.75 42.10
C MET A 1216 -31.26 -5.99 42.42
N VAL A 1217 -31.65 -7.27 42.34
CA VAL A 1217 -32.14 -8.14 43.43
C VAL A 1217 -33.38 -7.74 44.30
N GLU A 1218 -34.39 -8.62 44.17
CA GLU A 1218 -35.36 -9.18 45.15
C GLU A 1218 -36.44 -8.28 45.81
N SER A 1219 -37.72 -8.69 45.90
CA SER A 1219 -38.19 -9.95 46.48
C SER A 1219 -39.70 -10.23 46.24
N VAL A 1220 -40.00 -11.50 45.90
CA VAL A 1220 -41.04 -12.40 46.50
C VAL A 1220 -42.52 -11.99 46.29
N GLN A 1221 -43.44 -12.79 45.69
CA GLN A 1221 -43.80 -14.17 46.05
C GLN A 1221 -44.76 -14.85 45.02
N ASN A 1222 -44.52 -16.14 44.77
CA ASN A 1222 -45.42 -17.28 44.43
C ASN A 1222 -46.38 -17.21 43.21
N GLY A 1223 -46.48 -18.25 42.35
CA GLY A 1223 -45.83 -19.57 42.37
C GLY A 1223 -46.26 -20.49 41.21
N ASN A 1224 -45.37 -21.46 40.92
CA ASN A 1224 -45.53 -22.83 40.37
C ASN A 1224 -46.43 -23.10 39.14
N SER A 1225 -46.11 -24.01 38.21
CA SER A 1225 -45.00 -24.95 37.94
C SER A 1225 -45.38 -25.63 36.59
N HIS A 1226 -44.50 -25.97 35.64
CA HIS A 1226 -43.53 -27.08 35.51
C HIS A 1226 -43.14 -27.10 34.01
N ALA A 1227 -42.04 -27.61 33.47
CA ALA A 1227 -40.71 -28.11 33.86
C ALA A 1227 -39.99 -28.32 32.49
N LYS A 1228 -38.80 -27.76 32.21
CA LYS A 1228 -37.44 -28.29 32.49
C LYS A 1228 -37.19 -29.69 31.88
N SER A 1229 -36.03 -30.06 31.35
CA SER A 1229 -34.66 -29.51 31.19
C SER A 1229 -33.83 -30.67 30.56
N THR A 1230 -32.67 -30.52 29.93
CA THR A 1230 -31.29 -30.25 30.44
C THR A 1230 -30.38 -30.49 29.20
N ASP A 1231 -29.39 -29.69 28.77
CA ASP A 1231 -28.42 -28.79 29.38
C ASP A 1231 -27.18 -29.48 30.00
N SER A 1232 -25.99 -29.09 29.51
CA SER A 1232 -24.67 -28.91 30.20
C SER A 1232 -23.50 -29.18 29.22
N LYS A 1233 -22.58 -28.27 28.85
CA LYS A 1233 -21.66 -27.31 29.53
C LYS A 1233 -20.20 -27.79 29.64
N LEU A 1234 -19.31 -26.95 29.08
CA LEU A 1234 -18.04 -26.41 29.64
C LEU A 1234 -16.68 -27.17 29.59
N SER A 1235 -15.74 -26.49 28.90
CA SER A 1235 -14.46 -25.93 29.41
C SER A 1235 -13.09 -26.59 29.11
N HIS A 1236 -12.11 -25.70 28.92
CA HIS A 1236 -10.70 -25.84 28.55
C HIS A 1236 -9.80 -26.67 29.51
N LYS A 1237 -8.81 -27.41 28.97
CA LYS A 1237 -7.35 -27.28 29.29
C LYS A 1237 -6.42 -28.20 28.47
N LYS A 1238 -5.15 -27.75 28.41
CA LYS A 1238 -3.94 -28.22 27.69
C LYS A 1238 -3.40 -29.63 28.05
N ARG A 1239 -2.63 -30.16 27.08
CA ARG A 1239 -1.34 -30.93 27.12
C ARG A 1239 -1.32 -32.48 27.07
N ASN A 1240 -0.61 -32.94 26.02
CA ASN A 1240 0.41 -34.01 25.89
C ASN A 1240 0.11 -35.52 26.05
N ASN A 1241 0.67 -36.22 25.05
CA ASN A 1241 1.33 -37.53 25.01
C ASN A 1241 0.55 -38.85 25.06
N GLU A 1242 0.82 -39.60 23.99
CA GLU A 1242 1.28 -41.00 23.93
C GLU A 1242 0.29 -42.16 24.15
N GLN A 1243 0.19 -42.89 23.03
CA GLN A 1243 0.40 -44.34 22.91
C GLN A 1243 -0.70 -45.31 23.33
N THR A 1244 -0.90 -46.25 22.39
CA THR A 1244 -1.22 -47.68 22.59
C THR A 1244 -2.63 -47.96 23.12
N THR A 1245 -3.39 -48.94 22.66
CA THR A 1245 -3.25 -50.04 21.71
C THR A 1245 -4.60 -50.76 21.79
N GLU A 1246 -5.07 -51.27 20.65
CA GLU A 1246 -5.75 -52.58 20.56
C GLU A 1246 -7.12 -52.74 21.27
N GLU A 1247 -8.08 -53.51 20.79
CA GLU A 1247 -8.18 -54.36 19.62
C GLU A 1247 -9.65 -54.77 19.46
N ASN A 1248 -10.01 -55.04 18.20
CA ASN A 1248 -10.85 -56.15 17.79
C ASN A 1248 -12.25 -56.31 18.43
N SER A 1249 -13.27 -56.31 17.57
CA SER A 1249 -13.59 -57.45 16.70
C SER A 1249 -14.90 -57.16 15.94
N LYS A 1250 -14.85 -57.09 14.60
CA LYS A 1250 -15.11 -58.18 13.62
C LYS A 1250 -16.62 -58.47 13.47
N LEU A 1251 -17.21 -58.69 12.30
CA LEU A 1251 -16.69 -58.95 10.95
C LEU A 1251 -17.87 -59.18 9.98
N LYS A 1252 -17.58 -58.99 8.68
CA LYS A 1252 -18.01 -59.71 7.46
C LYS A 1252 -18.99 -58.95 6.53
N ARG A 1253 -18.86 -59.01 5.20
CA ARG A 1253 -17.76 -59.20 4.22
C ARG A 1253 -18.42 -59.25 2.82
N ARG A 1254 -17.71 -58.68 1.83
CA ARG A 1254 -17.59 -59.04 0.38
C ARG A 1254 -18.78 -58.75 -0.55
N LYS A 1255 -18.62 -58.00 -1.66
CA LYS A 1255 -17.77 -58.08 -2.90
C LYS A 1255 -18.42 -58.86 -4.05
N LYS A 1256 -18.68 -58.17 -5.18
CA LYS A 1256 -18.42 -58.48 -6.62
C LYS A 1256 -19.57 -57.91 -7.49
N VAL A 1257 -19.39 -57.02 -8.50
CA VAL A 1257 -18.56 -56.97 -9.74
C VAL A 1257 -19.39 -57.39 -10.98
N ILE A 1258 -19.25 -56.63 -12.09
CA ILE A 1258 -19.58 -56.86 -13.53
C ILE A 1258 -21.01 -56.46 -13.96
N ASN A 1259 -21.25 -55.57 -14.95
CA ASN A 1259 -20.94 -55.71 -16.38
C ASN A 1259 -21.14 -54.40 -17.19
N CYS A 1260 -20.44 -54.31 -18.32
CA CYS A 1260 -20.38 -53.22 -19.30
C CYS A 1260 -21.64 -53.07 -20.17
N VAL A 1261 -21.91 -51.84 -20.62
CA VAL A 1261 -21.84 -51.38 -22.04
C VAL A 1261 -21.29 -49.96 -22.03
#